data_AF-A0A1M7A1T4-F1
#
_entry.id   AF-A0A1M7A1T4-F1
#
_cell.length_a   1.000
_cell.length_b   1.000
_cell.length_c   1.000
_cell.angle_alpha   90.00
_cell.angle_beta   90.00
_cell.angle_gamma   90.00
#
_symmetry.space_group_name_H-M   'P 1'
#
loop_
_entity.id
_entity.type
_entity.pdbx_description
1 polymer ?
#
loop_
_entity_poly.entity_id
_entity_poly.type
_entity_poly.pdbx_seq_one_letter_code
_entity_poly.pdbx_strand_id
1 'polypeptide(L)'
;MNFLFLGFIALIALAGCSHDDGDSVAPDDGKNLPEQMVLMKARGKSAQLASNVTAEFTYNFYVGRHEVTCAEFGLDCGELPATGMTFYDAVLYANELSLQEGFDTVYTYSGVFRDGAGHALGLENFRFHLTVEGYRLPTEAEWVFAASDYFDPQKSWNADNSDYEAHEVCSYASASGLRKDASALRKEASGSRGDVDAAGLCDMAGNVAEWVNDWSHKLSDTTVVNFVGPAEAIGFGERILKGGNYRNRPAAMSLTSRTDIYTVTSSTYADYVGFRVAFGAIPDATWLGDTTAVESSSSSVESSSSEVESSSSEVELSSSSVESSSSDVEVSSDSVESSSSGEANSSSSVGDTTAVAVELDRDSAGMYYVSGGSEGAMMLRFKMEVFWQYCKQSKLVVMGSSRSLDGVNPMLMDSSLMAINLSHVPNSLFDTYYLLRNYVLIHVQNLKFVVLSLDIDMWWRDPTDSYDNFFLSEYELYPGYVYDENHGFWRDGYPEGMYEKSQAAPGFESYGNLFRGARGFFAEGDGSWETDPSVDYDSTWLDKKPELYRTNLEALRRIIAMAQAHDVRVIGVIFPQSPGYKLTGAYGKYGPRRSQADSLVNELAGLSLEYENFILMDEYKGGDHDYSDDMAVNRDHLNERGAAQLTARLDSLVAKYK
;
A
#
# COMPACT_ATOMS: atom_id res chain seq x y z
N MET A 1 5.76 -9.59 26.13
CA MET A 1 6.67 -9.29 27.25
C MET A 1 7.21 -7.89 26.98
N ASN A 2 6.66 -6.89 27.67
CA ASN A 2 6.85 -5.47 27.34
C ASN A 2 8.29 -5.02 27.66
N PHE A 3 8.96 -4.38 26.70
CA PHE A 3 10.13 -3.55 26.98
C PHE A 3 9.83 -2.10 26.61
N LEU A 4 9.79 -1.26 27.66
CA LEU A 4 9.74 0.19 27.57
C LEU A 4 11.09 0.71 27.04
N PHE A 5 11.06 1.50 25.97
CA PHE A 5 12.15 2.38 25.59
C PHE A 5 12.08 3.66 26.44
N LEU A 6 13.06 3.86 27.33
CA LEU A 6 13.23 5.07 28.12
C LEU A 6 14.15 6.03 27.36
N GLY A 7 13.60 7.15 26.90
CA GLY A 7 14.34 8.24 26.27
C GLY A 7 15.26 8.98 27.23
N PHE A 8 16.43 9.37 26.73
CA PHE A 8 17.31 10.35 27.36
C PHE A 8 17.24 11.67 26.60
N ILE A 9 16.65 12.68 27.24
CA ILE A 9 16.67 14.08 26.78
C ILE A 9 18.01 14.69 27.19
N ALA A 10 18.81 15.12 26.23
CA ALA A 10 19.97 15.98 26.46
C ALA A 10 19.70 17.40 25.94
N LEU A 11 19.88 18.36 26.84
CA LEU A 11 19.56 19.77 26.74
C LEU A 11 20.87 20.54 26.44
N ILE A 12 21.06 21.14 25.26
CA ILE A 12 22.20 22.03 24.98
C ILE A 12 21.79 23.27 24.16
N ALA A 13 22.46 24.36 24.53
CA ALA A 13 22.15 25.77 24.36
C ALA A 13 22.31 26.37 22.95
N LEU A 14 21.56 27.46 22.76
CA LEU A 14 21.67 28.45 21.67
C LEU A 14 23.03 29.18 21.66
N ALA A 15 23.70 29.17 20.51
CA ALA A 15 24.61 30.20 20.00
C ALA A 15 24.66 29.96 18.48
N GLY A 16 24.27 30.86 17.58
CA GLY A 16 24.65 32.25 17.41
C GLY A 16 25.09 32.39 15.94
N CYS A 17 24.30 33.08 15.11
CA CYS A 17 24.51 33.17 13.67
C CYS A 17 25.78 33.95 13.29
N SER A 18 26.50 33.50 12.27
CA SER A 18 27.18 34.40 11.33
C SER A 18 27.12 33.82 9.90
N HIS A 19 26.50 34.59 9.00
CA HIS A 19 26.63 34.44 7.55
C HIS A 19 28.07 34.72 7.12
N ASP A 20 28.62 33.91 6.22
CA ASP A 20 29.72 34.32 5.35
C ASP A 20 29.53 33.68 3.96
N ASP A 21 29.49 34.53 2.94
CA ASP A 21 29.38 34.18 1.52
C ASP A 21 30.72 33.62 1.03
N GLY A 22 30.74 32.42 0.43
CA GLY A 22 31.96 31.85 -0.15
C GLY A 22 31.74 30.63 -1.03
N ASP A 23 32.29 30.70 -2.25
CA ASP A 23 32.33 29.73 -3.35
C ASP A 23 32.23 28.24 -2.99
N SER A 24 31.45 27.51 -3.80
CA SER A 24 31.27 26.05 -3.77
C SER A 24 32.59 25.30 -4.00
N VAL A 25 33.24 24.89 -2.92
CA VAL A 25 34.31 23.89 -2.91
C VAL A 25 33.67 22.51 -2.80
N ALA A 26 34.13 21.57 -3.65
CA ALA A 26 33.73 20.16 -3.59
C ALA A 26 33.90 19.59 -2.16
N PRO A 27 33.03 18.68 -1.70
CA PRO A 27 33.19 18.09 -0.37
C PRO A 27 34.52 17.34 -0.32
N ASP A 28 35.40 17.81 0.56
CA ASP A 28 36.65 17.17 0.96
C ASP A 28 36.38 15.81 1.62
N ASP A 29 37.22 14.85 1.28
CA ASP A 29 37.13 13.41 1.44
C ASP A 29 37.35 12.95 2.91
N GLY A 30 37.07 13.83 3.87
CA GLY A 30 37.52 13.76 5.27
C GLY A 30 36.45 13.41 6.31
N LYS A 31 35.29 12.85 5.91
CA LYS A 31 34.26 12.43 6.86
C LYS A 31 34.62 11.05 7.44
N ASN A 32 34.76 10.95 8.77
CA ASN A 32 34.82 9.67 9.49
C ASN A 32 33.43 9.03 9.48
N LEU A 33 33.00 8.53 8.32
CA LEU A 33 31.87 7.63 8.23
C LEU A 33 32.27 6.26 8.83
N PRO A 34 31.31 5.44 9.28
CA PRO A 34 31.58 4.11 9.76
C PRO A 34 32.42 3.32 8.76
N GLU A 35 33.30 2.43 9.24
CA GLU A 35 34.14 1.57 8.40
C GLU A 35 33.33 0.70 7.40
N GLN A 36 32.01 0.62 7.58
CA GLN A 36 31.07 -0.17 6.79
C GLN A 36 30.40 0.60 5.64
N MET A 37 30.74 1.87 5.40
CA MET A 37 30.24 2.63 4.25
C MET A 37 31.25 2.65 3.10
N VAL A 38 30.76 2.56 1.86
CA VAL A 38 31.59 2.51 0.64
C VAL A 38 31.27 3.68 -0.27
N LEU A 39 32.28 4.48 -0.62
CA LEU A 39 32.14 5.60 -1.55
C LEU A 39 31.89 5.12 -3.00
N MET A 40 30.76 5.55 -3.57
CA MET A 40 30.41 5.38 -4.98
C MET A 40 30.74 6.65 -5.75
N LYS A 41 31.79 6.60 -6.59
CA LYS A 41 32.21 7.70 -7.48
C LYS A 41 31.27 7.86 -8.69
N ALA A 42 29.99 8.12 -8.46
CA ALA A 42 28.96 8.13 -9.50
C ALA A 42 28.94 9.39 -10.36
N ARG A 43 29.52 10.51 -9.91
CA ARG A 43 29.49 11.79 -10.64
C ARG A 43 29.99 11.65 -12.08
N GLY A 44 29.16 12.08 -13.03
CA GLY A 44 29.41 12.01 -14.47
C GLY A 44 29.22 10.62 -15.07
N LYS A 45 28.60 9.67 -14.35
CA LYS A 45 28.32 8.30 -14.80
C LYS A 45 26.82 8.03 -14.78
N SER A 46 26.46 6.82 -15.22
CA SER A 46 25.08 6.40 -15.31
C SER A 46 24.82 4.95 -14.91
N ALA A 47 23.56 4.63 -14.62
CA ALA A 47 23.05 3.30 -14.34
C ALA A 47 21.84 3.01 -15.23
N GLN A 48 21.70 1.77 -15.70
CA GLN A 48 20.59 1.35 -16.55
C GLN A 48 19.51 0.68 -15.68
N LEU A 49 18.39 1.38 -15.46
CA LEU A 49 17.31 0.91 -14.59
C LEU A 49 16.39 -0.10 -15.29
N ALA A 50 16.24 0.07 -16.60
CA ALA A 50 15.52 -0.81 -17.51
C ALA A 50 16.16 -0.74 -18.89
N SER A 51 15.74 -1.61 -19.83
CA SER A 51 16.27 -1.64 -21.20
C SER A 51 16.26 -0.28 -21.90
N ASN A 52 15.32 0.59 -21.51
CA ASN A 52 15.03 1.89 -22.10
C ASN A 52 15.22 3.09 -21.15
N VAL A 53 15.65 2.88 -19.90
CA VAL A 53 15.81 3.98 -18.92
C VAL A 53 17.22 4.01 -18.34
N THR A 54 17.83 5.19 -18.44
CA THR A 54 19.17 5.48 -17.93
C THR A 54 19.10 6.60 -16.89
N ALA A 55 19.66 6.36 -15.71
CA ALA A 55 19.84 7.37 -14.67
C ALA A 55 21.27 7.90 -14.70
N GLU A 56 21.46 9.21 -14.88
CA GLU A 56 22.76 9.89 -14.81
C GLU A 56 22.97 10.54 -13.44
N PHE A 57 24.20 10.58 -12.94
CA PHE A 57 24.52 11.11 -11.63
C PHE A 57 25.42 12.33 -11.72
N THR A 58 25.08 13.39 -10.98
CA THR A 58 25.92 14.59 -10.81
C THR A 58 26.65 14.62 -9.46
N TYR A 59 26.38 13.63 -8.60
CA TYR A 59 26.91 13.51 -7.25
C TYR A 59 27.58 12.15 -7.03
N ASN A 60 28.39 12.09 -5.98
CA ASN A 60 28.88 10.83 -5.40
C ASN A 60 28.07 10.57 -4.13
N PHE A 61 27.93 9.31 -3.74
CA PHE A 61 27.20 8.93 -2.54
C PHE A 61 27.93 7.79 -1.83
N TYR A 62 27.58 7.55 -0.57
CA TYR A 62 28.05 6.38 0.16
C TYR A 62 26.92 5.36 0.28
N VAL A 63 27.26 4.07 0.25
CA VAL A 63 26.31 2.98 0.46
C VAL A 63 26.90 1.94 1.40
N GLY A 64 26.05 1.31 2.20
CA GLY A 64 26.41 0.26 3.13
C GLY A 64 27.05 -0.91 2.40
N ARG A 65 28.12 -1.43 3.00
CA ARG A 65 28.91 -2.54 2.45
C ARG A 65 28.09 -3.83 2.29
N HIS A 66 27.20 -4.07 3.24
CA HIS A 66 26.29 -5.21 3.33
C HIS A 66 24.87 -4.74 3.69
N GLU A 67 23.92 -5.67 3.71
CA GLU A 67 22.62 -5.45 4.34
C GLU A 67 22.79 -5.16 5.84
N VAL A 68 21.90 -4.35 6.42
CA VAL A 68 21.90 -4.08 7.87
C VAL A 68 21.73 -5.39 8.62
N THR A 69 22.60 -5.66 9.58
CA THR A 69 22.58 -6.93 10.33
C THR A 69 21.58 -6.90 11.49
N CYS A 70 21.21 -8.07 11.99
CA CYS A 70 20.43 -8.20 13.21
C CYS A 70 21.11 -7.46 14.37
N ALA A 71 22.42 -7.60 14.54
CA ALA A 71 23.17 -6.93 15.60
C ALA A 71 23.11 -5.40 15.49
N GLU A 72 23.20 -4.86 14.28
CA GLU A 72 23.07 -3.42 14.01
C GLU A 72 21.65 -2.92 14.30
N PHE A 73 20.63 -3.68 13.89
CA PHE A 73 19.23 -3.34 14.13
C PHE A 73 18.79 -3.55 15.60
N GLY A 74 19.52 -4.35 16.37
CA GLY A 74 19.19 -4.70 17.76
C GLY A 74 18.35 -5.98 17.93
N LEU A 75 18.41 -6.90 16.96
CA LEU A 75 17.76 -8.22 16.97
C LEU A 75 18.74 -9.32 17.42
N ASP A 76 18.20 -10.38 18.05
CA ASP A 76 18.97 -11.52 18.58
C ASP A 76 19.26 -12.60 17.51
N CYS A 77 19.90 -12.18 16.40
CA CYS A 77 20.33 -13.07 15.31
C CYS A 77 21.73 -12.78 14.76
N GLY A 78 22.52 -11.94 15.45
CA GLY A 78 23.94 -11.73 15.15
C GLY A 78 24.19 -11.04 13.81
N GLU A 79 25.07 -11.61 12.98
CA GLU A 79 25.50 -11.03 11.70
C GLU A 79 24.62 -11.47 10.51
N LEU A 80 23.50 -12.15 10.77
CA LEU A 80 22.48 -12.37 9.74
C LEU A 80 21.87 -11.03 9.32
N PRO A 81 21.44 -10.88 8.06
CA PRO A 81 20.69 -9.69 7.64
C PRO A 81 19.41 -9.56 8.48
N ALA A 82 19.11 -8.34 8.92
CA ALA A 82 17.86 -8.05 9.58
C ALA A 82 16.73 -8.08 8.54
N THR A 83 15.79 -9.01 8.71
CA THR A 83 14.64 -9.21 7.81
C THR A 83 13.31 -9.18 8.56
N GLY A 84 12.19 -9.31 7.84
CA GLY A 84 10.87 -9.33 8.44
C GLY A 84 10.42 -7.95 8.92
N MET A 85 10.85 -6.90 8.23
CA MET A 85 10.56 -5.52 8.58
C MET A 85 9.93 -4.75 7.43
N THR A 86 9.15 -3.74 7.78
CA THR A 86 8.50 -2.89 6.79
C THR A 86 9.47 -1.87 6.20
N PHE A 87 9.08 -1.23 5.10
CA PHE A 87 9.79 -0.05 4.60
C PHE A 87 9.92 1.03 5.68
N TYR A 88 8.87 1.22 6.49
CA TYR A 88 8.86 2.22 7.55
C TYR A 88 9.80 1.88 8.70
N ASP A 89 9.96 0.60 9.05
CA ASP A 89 10.96 0.17 10.04
C ASP A 89 12.38 0.53 9.57
N ALA A 90 12.69 0.29 8.28
CA ALA A 90 13.98 0.63 7.69
C ALA A 90 14.23 2.15 7.63
N VAL A 91 13.19 2.93 7.32
CA VAL A 91 13.21 4.41 7.36
C VAL A 91 13.51 4.93 8.78
N LEU A 92 12.83 4.36 9.79
CA LEU A 92 13.03 4.75 11.18
C LEU A 92 14.44 4.41 11.66
N TYR A 93 14.98 3.26 11.26
CA TYR A 93 16.37 2.89 11.51
C TYR A 93 17.35 3.91 10.91
N ALA A 94 17.16 4.31 9.64
CA ALA A 94 18.05 5.27 8.99
C ALA A 94 18.04 6.65 9.69
N ASN A 95 16.88 7.12 10.13
CA ASN A 95 16.79 8.34 10.92
C ASN A 95 17.51 8.21 12.27
N GLU A 96 17.31 7.11 12.99
CA GLU A 96 17.95 6.85 14.27
C GLU A 96 19.48 6.79 14.10
N LEU A 97 19.97 6.10 13.07
CA LEU A 97 21.39 6.04 12.74
C LEU A 97 21.97 7.44 12.43
N SER A 98 21.20 8.29 11.71
CA SER A 98 21.57 9.69 11.48
C SER A 98 21.77 10.45 12.80
N LEU A 99 20.81 10.36 13.71
CA LEU A 99 20.88 11.03 15.00
C LEU A 99 22.02 10.49 15.88
N GLN A 100 22.22 9.17 15.89
CA GLN A 100 23.30 8.52 16.65
C GLN A 100 24.69 8.98 16.21
N GLU A 101 24.85 9.28 14.92
CA GLU A 101 26.11 9.77 14.35
C GLU A 101 26.20 11.30 14.27
N GLY A 102 25.20 12.02 14.78
CA GLY A 102 25.22 13.49 14.88
C GLY A 102 24.81 14.20 13.59
N PHE A 103 24.09 13.52 12.70
CA PHE A 103 23.48 14.09 11.49
C PHE A 103 22.00 14.44 11.71
N ASP A 104 21.44 15.20 10.77
CA ASP A 104 20.00 15.47 10.73
C ASP A 104 19.25 14.31 10.06
N THR A 105 17.94 14.21 10.30
CA THR A 105 17.10 13.15 9.77
C THR A 105 16.67 13.45 8.34
N VAL A 106 16.90 12.50 7.44
CA VAL A 106 16.49 12.62 6.03
C VAL A 106 14.97 12.48 5.87
N TYR A 107 14.31 11.75 6.77
CA TYR A 107 12.87 11.58 6.77
C TYR A 107 12.21 12.35 7.91
N THR A 108 11.05 12.97 7.69
CA THR A 108 10.24 13.55 8.77
C THR A 108 8.84 12.99 8.78
N TYR A 109 8.25 12.91 9.97
CA TYR A 109 6.89 12.43 10.21
C TYR A 109 6.38 13.02 11.53
N SER A 110 5.07 13.09 11.73
CA SER A 110 4.43 13.58 12.97
C SER A 110 4.00 12.46 13.92
N GLY A 111 3.96 11.21 13.43
CA GLY A 111 3.52 10.06 14.21
C GLY A 111 3.90 8.74 13.53
N VAL A 112 3.92 7.65 14.32
CA VAL A 112 4.23 6.30 13.85
C VAL A 112 3.05 5.39 14.22
N PHE A 113 2.49 4.70 13.24
CA PHE A 113 1.48 3.67 13.42
C PHE A 113 2.16 2.31 13.50
N ARG A 114 1.85 1.52 14.53
CA ARG A 114 2.46 0.21 14.74
C ARG A 114 1.41 -0.89 14.91
N ASP A 115 1.76 -2.09 14.49
CA ASP A 115 0.97 -3.29 14.77
C ASP A 115 1.21 -3.83 16.20
N GLY A 116 0.55 -4.93 16.53
CA GLY A 116 0.72 -5.61 17.82
C GLY A 116 2.10 -6.27 18.03
N ALA A 117 2.87 -6.49 16.96
CA ALA A 117 4.23 -7.01 17.00
C ALA A 117 5.28 -5.88 17.11
N GLY A 118 4.87 -4.63 16.89
CA GLY A 118 5.72 -3.44 16.95
C GLY A 118 6.21 -2.94 15.59
N HIS A 119 5.83 -3.57 14.47
CA HIS A 119 6.20 -3.13 13.12
C HIS A 119 5.55 -1.80 12.78
N ALA A 120 6.31 -0.86 12.22
CA ALA A 120 5.75 0.39 11.72
C ALA A 120 4.94 0.10 10.45
N LEU A 121 3.62 0.25 10.52
CA LEU A 121 2.73 0.09 9.37
C LEU A 121 2.53 1.41 8.60
N GLY A 122 2.86 2.54 9.23
CA GLY A 122 2.64 3.86 8.67
C GLY A 122 3.41 4.97 9.38
N LEU A 123 3.74 6.02 8.61
CA LEU A 123 4.28 7.27 9.13
C LEU A 123 3.36 8.44 8.76
N GLU A 124 2.90 9.17 9.77
CA GLU A 124 2.00 10.31 9.58
C GLU A 124 2.78 11.52 9.03
N ASN A 125 2.23 12.22 8.02
CA ASN A 125 2.90 13.37 7.39
C ASN A 125 4.32 13.05 6.92
N PHE A 126 4.53 11.82 6.44
CA PHE A 126 5.82 11.36 5.95
C PHE A 126 6.36 12.25 4.84
N ARG A 127 7.62 12.66 4.94
CA ARG A 127 8.36 13.43 3.93
C ARG A 127 9.80 12.92 3.82
N PHE A 128 10.34 12.98 2.60
CA PHE A 128 11.71 12.62 2.27
C PHE A 128 12.48 13.87 1.82
N HIS A 129 13.48 14.29 2.60
CA HIS A 129 14.24 15.52 2.38
C HIS A 129 15.57 15.24 1.68
N LEU A 130 15.53 15.30 0.35
CA LEU A 130 16.64 14.93 -0.53
C LEU A 130 17.94 15.71 -0.30
N THR A 131 17.86 16.93 0.21
CA THR A 131 19.03 17.81 0.39
C THR A 131 19.67 17.69 1.78
N VAL A 132 19.09 16.90 2.69
CA VAL A 132 19.64 16.67 4.03
C VAL A 132 20.80 15.69 3.96
N GLU A 133 21.91 16.04 4.61
CA GLU A 133 23.02 15.11 4.81
C GLU A 133 22.74 14.19 6.00
N GLY A 134 22.29 12.97 5.72
CA GLY A 134 22.07 11.92 6.72
C GLY A 134 21.96 10.53 6.09
N TYR A 135 21.67 9.54 6.90
CA TYR A 135 21.39 8.18 6.46
C TYR A 135 19.96 8.05 5.92
N ARG A 136 19.84 7.24 4.87
CA ARG A 136 18.59 6.96 4.18
C ARG A 136 18.65 5.60 3.50
N LEU A 137 17.54 5.14 2.94
CA LEU A 137 17.59 4.06 1.95
C LEU A 137 18.23 4.57 0.65
N PRO A 138 18.97 3.72 -0.09
CA PRO A 138 19.42 4.07 -1.43
C PRO A 138 18.21 4.27 -2.34
N THR A 139 18.34 5.16 -3.33
CA THR A 139 17.41 5.16 -4.45
C THR A 139 17.58 3.90 -5.29
N GLU A 140 16.58 3.55 -6.10
CA GLU A 140 16.70 2.48 -7.10
C GLU A 140 17.93 2.72 -7.99
N ALA A 141 18.13 3.97 -8.41
CA ALA A 141 19.25 4.32 -9.29
C ALA A 141 20.60 4.12 -8.61
N GLU A 142 20.77 4.60 -7.38
CA GLU A 142 21.99 4.39 -6.60
C GLU A 142 22.26 2.92 -6.34
N TRP A 143 21.23 2.15 -6.00
CA TRP A 143 21.34 0.71 -5.78
C TRP A 143 21.81 -0.01 -7.05
N VAL A 144 21.20 0.28 -8.20
CA VAL A 144 21.61 -0.32 -9.49
C VAL A 144 23.03 0.11 -9.87
N PHE A 145 23.38 1.37 -9.63
CA PHE A 145 24.74 1.86 -9.87
C PHE A 145 25.76 1.08 -9.03
N ALA A 146 25.49 0.93 -7.73
CA ALA A 146 26.32 0.20 -6.79
C ALA A 146 26.41 -1.30 -7.13
N ALA A 147 25.29 -1.92 -7.50
CA ALA A 147 25.23 -3.35 -7.82
C ALA A 147 25.88 -3.71 -9.17
N SER A 148 25.98 -2.78 -10.12
CA SER A 148 26.38 -3.08 -11.51
C SER A 148 27.70 -3.86 -11.64
N ASP A 149 28.69 -3.59 -10.78
CA ASP A 149 29.99 -4.26 -10.79
C ASP A 149 30.04 -5.50 -9.85
N TYR A 150 28.98 -5.74 -9.06
CA TYR A 150 28.92 -6.77 -8.01
C TYR A 150 27.79 -7.80 -8.22
N PHE A 151 26.88 -7.57 -9.17
CA PHE A 151 25.69 -8.39 -9.37
C PHE A 151 25.98 -9.59 -10.28
N ASP A 152 26.23 -10.76 -9.68
CA ASP A 152 26.40 -12.04 -10.39
C ASP A 152 25.53 -13.12 -9.72
N PRO A 153 24.26 -13.30 -10.16
CA PRO A 153 23.36 -14.30 -9.59
C PRO A 153 23.93 -15.72 -9.62
N GLN A 154 24.78 -16.07 -10.58
CA GLN A 154 25.35 -17.42 -10.68
C GLN A 154 26.44 -17.68 -9.62
N LYS A 155 26.97 -16.62 -9.02
CA LYS A 155 27.99 -16.67 -7.95
C LYS A 155 27.50 -16.06 -6.65
N SER A 156 26.18 -16.00 -6.47
CA SER A 156 25.51 -15.42 -5.31
C SER A 156 25.01 -16.49 -4.33
N TRP A 157 24.49 -16.05 -3.18
CA TRP A 157 23.72 -16.91 -2.27
C TRP A 157 22.25 -16.96 -2.69
N ASN A 158 21.79 -18.11 -3.20
CA ASN A 158 20.52 -18.24 -3.90
C ASN A 158 19.95 -19.66 -3.74
N ALA A 159 18.77 -19.92 -4.32
CA ALA A 159 18.04 -21.18 -4.14
C ALA A 159 18.81 -22.45 -4.54
N ASP A 160 19.85 -22.33 -5.37
CA ASP A 160 20.66 -23.47 -5.80
C ASP A 160 21.70 -23.89 -4.74
N ASN A 161 22.00 -23.03 -3.75
CA ASN A 161 23.06 -23.26 -2.77
C ASN A 161 22.73 -22.87 -1.32
N SER A 162 21.61 -22.19 -1.06
CA SER A 162 21.27 -21.61 0.24
C SER A 162 20.53 -22.54 1.20
N ASP A 163 20.01 -23.66 0.69
CA ASP A 163 18.98 -24.47 1.38
C ASP A 163 17.78 -23.65 1.88
N TYR A 164 17.48 -22.55 1.18
CA TYR A 164 16.42 -21.59 1.52
C TYR A 164 16.60 -20.88 2.87
N GLU A 165 17.84 -20.68 3.31
CA GLU A 165 18.19 -19.91 4.51
C GLU A 165 19.09 -18.70 4.17
N ALA A 166 19.02 -17.64 4.98
CA ALA A 166 19.94 -16.51 4.90
C ALA A 166 21.33 -16.87 5.45
N HIS A 167 22.36 -16.12 5.06
CA HIS A 167 23.72 -16.27 5.61
C HIS A 167 24.22 -14.98 6.24
N GLU A 168 25.25 -15.11 7.10
CA GLU A 168 25.91 -13.95 7.70
C GLU A 168 26.50 -13.07 6.60
N VAL A 169 26.31 -11.76 6.73
CA VAL A 169 26.72 -10.79 5.70
C VAL A 169 28.21 -10.92 5.34
N CYS A 170 28.53 -10.75 4.06
CA CYS A 170 29.86 -10.86 3.47
C CYS A 170 30.60 -12.21 3.63
N SER A 171 29.97 -13.26 4.19
CA SER A 171 30.67 -14.52 4.50
C SER A 171 30.73 -15.52 3.33
N TYR A 172 29.67 -15.60 2.51
CA TYR A 172 29.54 -16.63 1.46
C TYR A 172 30.67 -16.59 0.44
N ALA A 173 30.97 -15.40 -0.05
CA ALA A 173 31.92 -15.25 -1.13
C ALA A 173 33.38 -15.53 -0.67
N SER A 174 33.67 -15.38 0.63
CA SER A 174 34.90 -15.84 1.26
C SER A 174 34.94 -17.37 1.40
N ALA A 175 33.83 -18.00 1.79
CA ALA A 175 33.74 -19.45 2.03
C ALA A 175 33.74 -20.29 0.74
N SER A 176 33.12 -19.81 -0.33
CA SER A 176 32.99 -20.51 -1.62
C SER A 176 34.29 -20.57 -2.44
N GLY A 177 35.37 -19.91 -1.99
CA GLY A 177 36.61 -19.78 -2.74
C GLY A 177 36.47 -18.97 -4.05
N LEU A 178 35.30 -18.36 -4.28
CA LEU A 178 35.02 -17.44 -5.36
C LEU A 178 35.70 -16.08 -5.15
N ARG A 179 36.10 -15.74 -3.90
CA ARG A 179 36.93 -14.59 -3.56
C ARG A 179 38.28 -15.04 -2.99
N LYS A 180 39.29 -15.20 -3.84
CA LYS A 180 40.67 -15.37 -3.37
C LYS A 180 41.29 -14.00 -3.10
N ASP A 181 41.68 -13.79 -1.85
CA ASP A 181 42.57 -12.71 -1.38
C ASP A 181 41.95 -11.31 -1.36
N ALA A 182 41.90 -10.68 -0.18
CA ALA A 182 41.43 -9.30 -0.01
C ALA A 182 42.25 -8.27 -0.83
N SER A 183 43.47 -8.65 -1.24
CA SER A 183 44.29 -7.85 -2.14
C SER A 183 43.88 -7.93 -3.62
N ALA A 184 43.19 -9.00 -4.05
CA ALA A 184 42.61 -9.10 -5.39
C ALA A 184 41.30 -8.30 -5.51
N LEU A 185 40.54 -8.17 -4.40
CA LEU A 185 39.34 -7.32 -4.31
C LEU A 185 39.62 -5.86 -4.67
N ARG A 186 40.79 -5.32 -4.26
CA ARG A 186 41.25 -3.97 -4.61
C ARG A 186 41.42 -3.74 -6.11
N LYS A 187 41.58 -4.80 -6.91
CA LYS A 187 41.93 -4.74 -8.33
C LYS A 187 40.78 -5.15 -9.26
N GLU A 188 39.79 -5.90 -8.75
CA GLU A 188 38.55 -6.22 -9.47
C GLU A 188 37.44 -5.20 -9.22
N ALA A 189 37.31 -4.65 -7.99
CA ALA A 189 36.43 -3.52 -7.72
C ALA A 189 36.87 -2.22 -8.44
N SER A 190 38.11 -2.18 -8.94
CA SER A 190 38.62 -1.12 -9.83
C SER A 190 38.25 -1.37 -11.31
N GLY A 191 37.15 -2.09 -11.58
CA GLY A 191 36.55 -2.17 -12.91
C GLY A 191 36.29 -0.78 -13.51
N SER A 192 35.82 -0.72 -14.76
CA SER A 192 35.72 0.47 -15.63
C SER A 192 35.12 1.77 -15.03
N ARG A 193 34.57 1.71 -13.82
CA ARG A 193 33.99 2.80 -13.04
C ARG A 193 34.89 3.35 -11.90
N GLY A 194 36.14 2.91 -11.73
CA GLY A 194 37.20 3.64 -11.01
C GLY A 194 37.05 3.84 -9.49
N ASP A 195 38.03 3.33 -8.73
CA ASP A 195 38.37 3.58 -7.32
C ASP A 195 37.20 3.66 -6.33
N VAL A 196 36.60 2.50 -6.05
CA VAL A 196 35.81 2.21 -4.86
C VAL A 196 36.75 2.02 -3.66
N ASP A 197 36.41 2.52 -2.48
CA ASP A 197 37.22 2.29 -1.27
C ASP A 197 37.43 0.79 -1.01
N ALA A 198 38.59 0.45 -0.42
CA ALA A 198 39.17 -0.90 -0.36
C ALA A 198 38.32 -2.01 0.30
N ALA A 199 37.12 -1.71 0.81
CA ALA A 199 36.25 -2.63 1.53
C ALA A 199 35.31 -3.47 0.62
N GLY A 200 34.92 -2.96 -0.56
CA GLY A 200 34.06 -3.62 -1.57
C GLY A 200 32.66 -4.06 -1.09
N LEU A 201 31.65 -4.04 -1.96
CA LEU A 201 30.29 -4.48 -1.61
C LEU A 201 30.18 -6.02 -1.56
N CYS A 202 29.27 -6.51 -0.72
CA CYS A 202 28.85 -7.91 -0.71
C CYS A 202 27.32 -8.03 -0.78
N ASP A 203 26.90 -9.24 -1.18
CA ASP A 203 25.50 -9.67 -1.15
C ASP A 203 24.54 -8.79 -1.99
N MET A 204 25.06 -8.06 -2.98
CA MET A 204 24.24 -7.29 -3.93
C MET A 204 23.34 -8.16 -4.81
N ALA A 205 23.65 -9.45 -4.93
CA ALA A 205 22.80 -10.44 -5.56
C ALA A 205 22.56 -11.54 -4.53
N GLY A 206 21.30 -11.87 -4.26
CA GLY A 206 20.92 -12.97 -3.38
C GLY A 206 20.98 -12.59 -1.92
N ASN A 207 21.08 -13.59 -1.04
CA ASN A 207 20.87 -13.44 0.41
C ASN A 207 19.48 -12.88 0.71
N VAL A 208 19.28 -11.58 0.86
CA VAL A 208 17.94 -11.00 1.07
C VAL A 208 17.62 -9.94 0.03
N ALA A 209 16.34 -9.81 -0.30
CA ALA A 209 15.90 -8.71 -1.14
C ALA A 209 15.97 -7.41 -0.34
N GLU A 210 16.29 -6.31 -0.99
CA GLU A 210 16.57 -5.05 -0.30
C GLU A 210 15.55 -3.97 -0.62
N TRP A 211 15.02 -3.32 0.42
CA TRP A 211 14.27 -2.07 0.29
C TRP A 211 15.13 -0.97 -0.34
N VAL A 212 14.54 -0.29 -1.34
CA VAL A 212 15.03 1.01 -1.84
C VAL A 212 13.97 2.09 -1.59
N ASN A 213 14.38 3.36 -1.70
CA ASN A 213 13.53 4.49 -1.35
C ASN A 213 12.32 4.69 -2.29
N ASP A 214 12.43 4.26 -3.54
CA ASP A 214 11.54 4.62 -4.64
C ASP A 214 10.18 3.91 -4.58
N TRP A 215 9.14 4.61 -5.05
CA TRP A 215 7.87 3.98 -5.43
C TRP A 215 8.00 3.31 -6.81
N SER A 216 7.31 2.19 -6.99
CA SER A 216 7.20 1.49 -8.26
C SER A 216 6.32 2.29 -9.23
N HIS A 217 6.80 2.46 -10.47
CA HIS A 217 6.01 3.05 -11.55
C HIS A 217 6.54 2.62 -12.92
N LYS A 218 5.71 2.69 -13.96
CA LYS A 218 6.13 2.35 -15.31
C LYS A 218 7.24 3.28 -15.80
N LEU A 219 8.39 2.70 -16.10
CA LEU A 219 9.51 3.41 -16.70
C LEU A 219 9.27 3.55 -18.21
N SER A 220 9.30 4.79 -18.71
CA SER A 220 9.13 5.12 -20.14
C SER A 220 10.48 5.50 -20.75
N ASP A 221 10.71 5.29 -22.04
CA ASP A 221 11.98 5.57 -22.74
C ASP A 221 12.52 6.98 -22.42
N THR A 222 13.53 7.08 -21.54
CA THR A 222 14.10 8.37 -21.14
C THR A 222 15.48 8.25 -20.48
N THR A 223 16.22 9.35 -20.50
CA THR A 223 17.40 9.55 -19.65
C THR A 223 17.04 10.59 -18.59
N VAL A 224 17.26 10.26 -17.31
CA VAL A 224 16.92 11.12 -16.17
C VAL A 224 18.16 11.39 -15.34
N VAL A 225 18.34 12.63 -14.87
CA VAL A 225 19.48 13.03 -14.03
C VAL A 225 19.06 12.97 -12.56
N ASN A 226 19.87 12.37 -11.69
CA ASN A 226 19.63 12.25 -10.25
C ASN A 226 18.22 11.68 -9.93
N PHE A 227 17.88 10.56 -10.56
CA PHE A 227 16.57 9.92 -10.47
C PHE A 227 16.25 9.43 -9.05
N VAL A 228 15.03 9.74 -8.56
CA VAL A 228 14.54 9.36 -7.22
C VAL A 228 13.15 8.69 -7.26
N GLY A 229 12.72 8.24 -8.44
CA GLY A 229 11.40 7.64 -8.63
C GLY A 229 10.27 8.68 -8.66
N PRO A 230 9.01 8.24 -8.57
CA PRO A 230 7.85 9.11 -8.38
C PRO A 230 7.83 9.78 -7.01
N ALA A 231 7.31 11.01 -6.93
CA ALA A 231 7.20 11.77 -5.68
C ALA A 231 6.16 11.18 -4.71
N GLU A 232 5.13 10.54 -5.25
CA GLU A 232 4.02 9.95 -4.49
C GLU A 232 3.74 8.52 -4.95
N ALA A 233 2.98 7.79 -4.13
CA ALA A 233 2.49 6.46 -4.46
C ALA A 233 1.53 6.53 -5.66
N ILE A 234 1.79 5.74 -6.70
CA ILE A 234 0.92 5.60 -7.87
C ILE A 234 0.24 4.22 -7.82
N GLY A 235 -1.01 4.15 -8.29
CA GLY A 235 -1.80 2.91 -8.25
C GLY A 235 -1.92 2.41 -6.82
N PHE A 236 -1.51 1.16 -6.58
CA PHE A 236 -1.59 0.52 -5.27
C PHE A 236 -0.47 0.90 -4.27
N GLY A 237 0.40 1.85 -4.62
CA GLY A 237 1.49 2.27 -3.73
C GLY A 237 2.54 1.18 -3.54
N GLU A 238 2.94 0.55 -4.65
CA GLU A 238 4.01 -0.44 -4.65
C GLU A 238 5.38 0.20 -4.41
N ARG A 239 6.21 -0.49 -3.64
CA ARG A 239 7.61 -0.20 -3.36
C ARG A 239 8.50 -1.13 -4.15
N ILE A 240 9.72 -0.68 -4.39
CA ILE A 240 10.70 -1.44 -5.16
C ILE A 240 11.56 -2.28 -4.22
N LEU A 241 11.75 -3.55 -4.59
CA LEU A 241 12.76 -4.43 -4.02
C LEU A 241 13.84 -4.73 -5.06
N LYS A 242 15.09 -4.83 -4.59
CA LYS A 242 16.26 -5.14 -5.43
C LYS A 242 17.02 -6.36 -4.90
N GLY A 243 17.99 -6.86 -5.68
CA GLY A 243 18.90 -7.93 -5.26
C GLY A 243 18.41 -9.35 -5.54
N GLY A 244 17.12 -9.61 -5.31
CA GLY A 244 16.61 -10.97 -5.14
C GLY A 244 17.06 -11.56 -3.81
N ASN A 245 16.61 -12.77 -3.48
CA ASN A 245 16.88 -13.40 -2.18
C ASN A 245 17.28 -14.87 -2.30
N TYR A 246 17.63 -15.47 -1.16
CA TYR A 246 18.08 -16.86 -1.03
C TYR A 246 17.06 -17.90 -1.54
N ARG A 247 15.80 -17.54 -1.78
CA ARG A 247 14.74 -18.41 -2.35
C ARG A 247 14.61 -18.27 -3.87
N ASN A 248 15.22 -17.26 -4.48
CA ASN A 248 15.18 -17.10 -5.92
C ASN A 248 16.24 -17.96 -6.60
N ARG A 249 15.89 -18.56 -7.74
CA ARG A 249 16.89 -19.17 -8.63
C ARG A 249 17.67 -18.07 -9.34
N PRO A 250 18.95 -18.28 -9.71
CA PRO A 250 19.75 -17.30 -10.45
C PRO A 250 19.06 -16.73 -11.69
N ALA A 251 18.29 -17.56 -12.41
CA ALA A 251 17.56 -17.16 -13.62
C ALA A 251 16.38 -16.19 -13.35
N ALA A 252 15.88 -16.13 -12.12
CA ALA A 252 14.82 -15.22 -11.72
C ALA A 252 15.37 -13.90 -11.14
N MET A 253 16.68 -13.78 -10.97
CA MET A 253 17.33 -12.60 -10.41
C MET A 253 17.88 -11.72 -11.53
N SER A 254 17.45 -10.46 -11.58
CA SER A 254 17.92 -9.47 -12.54
C SER A 254 18.24 -8.16 -11.84
N LEU A 255 19.29 -7.48 -12.30
CA LEU A 255 19.68 -6.15 -11.85
C LEU A 255 18.53 -5.13 -12.02
N THR A 256 17.68 -5.33 -13.02
CA THR A 256 16.53 -4.48 -13.35
C THR A 256 15.20 -5.01 -12.80
N SER A 257 15.20 -6.07 -11.98
CA SER A 257 13.97 -6.50 -11.30
C SER A 257 13.54 -5.41 -10.32
N ARG A 258 12.22 -5.22 -10.16
CA ARG A 258 11.63 -4.15 -9.33
C ARG A 258 10.49 -4.63 -8.42
N THR A 259 10.10 -5.90 -8.54
CA THR A 259 8.89 -6.46 -7.90
C THR A 259 9.23 -7.76 -7.19
N ASP A 260 8.28 -8.25 -6.41
CA ASP A 260 8.27 -9.61 -5.86
C ASP A 260 7.08 -10.41 -6.43
N ILE A 261 6.87 -11.64 -5.93
CA ILE A 261 5.75 -12.52 -6.32
C ILE A 261 4.37 -12.00 -5.85
N TYR A 262 4.36 -11.01 -4.94
CA TYR A 262 3.17 -10.30 -4.46
C TYR A 262 3.40 -8.79 -4.55
N THR A 263 2.31 -8.02 -4.54
CA THR A 263 2.35 -6.56 -4.39
C THR A 263 3.09 -6.19 -3.11
N VAL A 264 4.17 -5.41 -3.26
CA VAL A 264 5.04 -5.01 -2.14
C VAL A 264 4.68 -3.59 -1.77
N THR A 265 4.03 -3.37 -0.64
CA THR A 265 3.68 -2.03 -0.14
C THR A 265 4.67 -1.56 0.92
N SER A 266 4.54 -0.31 1.40
CA SER A 266 5.39 0.19 2.48
C SER A 266 5.17 -0.53 3.83
N SER A 267 4.01 -1.15 4.02
CA SER A 267 3.67 -1.91 5.25
C SER A 267 3.89 -3.41 5.10
N THR A 268 4.23 -3.91 3.91
CA THR A 268 4.56 -5.32 3.70
C THR A 268 5.89 -5.63 4.39
N TYR A 269 6.00 -6.82 4.97
CA TYR A 269 7.26 -7.34 5.51
C TYR A 269 7.34 -8.86 5.29
N ALA A 270 8.55 -9.36 5.01
CA ALA A 270 8.78 -10.77 4.77
C ALA A 270 10.16 -11.19 5.31
N ASP A 271 10.30 -12.46 5.68
CA ASP A 271 11.51 -13.03 6.31
C ASP A 271 12.74 -13.06 5.39
N TYR A 272 12.57 -12.76 4.11
CA TYR A 272 13.62 -12.66 3.10
C TYR A 272 13.83 -11.22 2.58
N VAL A 273 13.17 -10.23 3.17
CA VAL A 273 13.28 -8.81 2.81
C VAL A 273 13.97 -8.06 3.94
N GLY A 274 15.12 -7.48 3.62
CA GLY A 274 15.91 -6.59 4.47
C GLY A 274 16.21 -5.28 3.74
N PHE A 275 17.32 -4.64 4.08
CA PHE A 275 17.73 -3.38 3.47
C PHE A 275 19.21 -3.09 3.72
N ARG A 276 19.75 -2.12 2.98
CA ARG A 276 21.02 -1.45 3.31
C ARG A 276 20.82 0.06 3.35
N VAL A 277 21.73 0.77 3.99
CA VAL A 277 21.69 2.23 4.07
C VAL A 277 22.53 2.88 2.99
N ALA A 278 22.17 4.10 2.62
CA ALA A 278 22.98 5.06 1.89
C ALA A 278 23.18 6.31 2.75
N PHE A 279 24.22 7.09 2.44
CA PHE A 279 24.50 8.35 3.13
C PHE A 279 24.81 9.46 2.14
N GLY A 280 24.25 10.63 2.42
CA GLY A 280 24.50 11.88 1.70
C GLY A 280 23.28 12.43 0.96
N ALA A 281 23.34 13.72 0.68
CA ALA A 281 22.31 14.44 -0.05
C ALA A 281 22.25 14.03 -1.54
N ILE A 282 21.07 14.15 -2.14
CA ILE A 282 20.79 14.01 -3.56
C ILE A 282 20.53 15.41 -4.12
N PRO A 283 21.57 16.13 -4.60
CA PRO A 283 21.38 17.46 -5.19
C PRO A 283 20.61 17.36 -6.50
N ASP A 284 19.83 18.39 -6.82
CA ASP A 284 19.10 18.53 -8.09
C ASP A 284 18.35 17.24 -8.48
N ALA A 285 17.71 16.62 -7.48
CA ALA A 285 16.97 15.39 -7.66
C ALA A 285 15.80 15.60 -8.63
N THR A 286 15.54 14.56 -9.40
CA THR A 286 14.48 14.56 -10.40
C THR A 286 13.44 13.51 -10.09
N TRP A 287 12.21 13.97 -9.86
CA TRP A 287 11.06 13.11 -9.66
C TRP A 287 10.43 12.71 -11.00
N LEU A 288 9.89 11.51 -11.05
CA LEU A 288 9.08 11.04 -12.16
C LEU A 288 7.65 11.56 -11.99
N GLY A 289 7.19 12.47 -12.86
CA GLY A 289 5.83 13.00 -12.83
C GLY A 289 4.80 12.07 -13.48
N ASP A 290 3.53 12.23 -13.09
CA ASP A 290 2.38 11.40 -13.52
C ASP A 290 2.11 11.40 -15.04
N THR A 291 2.68 12.36 -15.80
CA THR A 291 2.43 12.52 -17.24
C THR A 291 3.71 12.69 -18.04
N THR A 292 4.61 11.71 -18.13
CA THR A 292 5.82 11.76 -19.01
C THR A 292 6.71 13.01 -18.86
N ALA A 293 6.44 13.85 -17.86
CA ALA A 293 7.04 15.16 -17.68
C ALA A 293 7.88 15.09 -16.42
N VAL A 294 9.14 15.48 -16.60
CA VAL A 294 10.18 15.47 -15.59
C VAL A 294 10.01 16.73 -14.74
N GLU A 295 9.66 16.59 -13.47
CA GLU A 295 9.61 17.72 -12.54
C GLU A 295 10.94 17.83 -11.78
N SER A 296 11.66 18.93 -12.04
CA SER A 296 12.87 19.31 -11.30
C SER A 296 12.49 20.02 -10.01
N SER A 297 13.25 19.79 -8.95
CA SER A 297 13.09 20.49 -7.67
C SER A 297 13.36 22.00 -7.78
N SER A 298 12.31 22.80 -8.03
CA SER A 298 12.29 24.21 -7.61
C SER A 298 11.36 24.33 -6.41
N SER A 299 11.94 24.63 -5.25
CA SER A 299 11.26 24.96 -4.00
C SER A 299 10.04 25.87 -4.21
N SER A 300 8.82 25.34 -4.08
CA SER A 300 7.62 26.12 -3.79
C SER A 300 7.44 26.16 -2.28
N VAL A 301 8.22 27.04 -1.63
CA VAL A 301 7.78 27.63 -0.37
C VAL A 301 6.67 28.60 -0.75
N GLU A 302 5.42 28.13 -0.79
CA GLU A 302 4.29 29.05 -0.70
C GLU A 302 4.21 29.53 0.75
N SER A 303 4.88 30.64 1.01
CA SER A 303 4.68 31.46 2.20
C SER A 303 3.25 32.02 2.16
N SER A 304 2.32 31.47 2.94
CA SER A 304 1.07 32.14 3.27
C SER A 304 1.31 33.17 4.38
N SER A 305 2.05 34.23 4.05
CA SER A 305 2.08 35.44 4.87
C SER A 305 1.56 36.59 4.00
N SER A 306 0.25 36.79 4.02
CA SER A 306 -0.34 38.04 3.57
C SER A 306 -0.09 39.08 4.67
N GLU A 307 0.97 39.86 4.50
CA GLU A 307 1.12 41.14 5.20
C GLU A 307 0.00 42.06 4.72
N VAL A 308 -0.99 42.28 5.60
CA VAL A 308 -1.92 43.41 5.47
C VAL A 308 -1.27 44.59 6.17
N GLU A 309 -0.70 45.51 5.37
CA GLU A 309 -0.44 46.88 5.82
C GLU A 309 -1.77 47.49 6.29
N SER A 310 -1.86 47.83 7.58
CA SER A 310 -2.82 48.83 8.05
C SER A 310 -2.08 49.91 8.83
N SER A 311 -2.19 51.13 8.29
CA SER A 311 -1.60 52.35 8.82
C SER A 311 -2.29 52.79 10.11
N SER A 312 -1.48 52.99 11.15
CA SER A 312 -1.55 54.04 12.18
C SER A 312 -2.92 54.60 12.60
N SER A 313 -3.30 54.37 13.85
CA SER A 313 -3.63 55.47 14.77
C SER A 313 -3.47 55.02 16.23
N GLU A 314 -2.60 55.73 16.95
CA GLU A 314 -2.44 55.66 18.41
C GLU A 314 -3.69 56.24 19.10
N VAL A 315 -4.19 55.59 20.15
CA VAL A 315 -4.63 56.25 21.40
C VAL A 315 -4.43 55.30 22.59
N GLU A 316 -3.83 55.85 23.64
CA GLU A 316 -3.47 55.29 24.94
C GLU A 316 -4.65 54.70 25.74
N LEU A 317 -4.40 53.71 26.61
CA LEU A 317 -4.32 53.88 28.09
C LEU A 317 -4.47 52.57 28.89
N SER A 318 -3.50 52.41 29.80
CA SER A 318 -3.57 51.85 31.17
C SER A 318 -4.03 50.41 31.42
N SER A 319 -3.04 49.60 31.80
CA SER A 319 -2.95 48.81 33.05
C SER A 319 -4.24 48.49 33.83
N SER A 320 -4.47 47.23 34.15
CA SER A 320 -4.19 46.69 35.49
C SER A 320 -4.54 45.21 35.61
N SER A 321 -3.67 44.53 36.34
CA SER A 321 -3.77 43.16 36.85
C SER A 321 -5.03 42.95 37.69
N VAL A 322 -5.51 41.72 37.79
CA VAL A 322 -5.60 40.92 39.03
C VAL A 322 -6.41 39.64 38.77
N GLU A 323 -5.87 38.56 39.31
CA GLU A 323 -6.39 37.20 39.37
C GLU A 323 -7.74 37.07 40.10
N SER A 324 -8.43 35.96 39.82
CA SER A 324 -8.79 34.93 40.81
C SER A 324 -10.27 34.53 40.88
N SER A 325 -10.40 33.22 41.14
CA SER A 325 -11.49 32.50 41.81
C SER A 325 -12.73 32.09 41.00
N SER A 326 -12.68 30.82 40.62
CA SER A 326 -13.65 29.75 40.96
C SER A 326 -14.94 30.16 41.68
N SER A 327 -16.06 29.67 41.15
CA SER A 327 -16.96 28.80 41.92
C SER A 327 -17.98 28.14 40.99
N ASP A 328 -18.07 26.82 41.11
CA ASP A 328 -19.14 25.96 40.63
C ASP A 328 -20.52 26.49 41.04
N VAL A 329 -21.56 26.15 40.27
CA VAL A 329 -22.82 25.58 40.76
C VAL A 329 -23.61 25.06 39.55
N GLU A 330 -23.92 23.77 39.61
CA GLU A 330 -24.86 23.04 38.77
C GLU A 330 -26.29 23.59 38.84
N VAL A 331 -27.12 23.13 37.89
CA VAL A 331 -28.49 22.59 38.07
C VAL A 331 -29.46 23.14 37.01
N SER A 332 -29.86 22.23 36.11
CA SER A 332 -31.24 21.98 35.64
C SER A 332 -31.91 23.11 34.83
N SER A 333 -32.84 22.90 33.92
CA SER A 333 -33.46 21.80 33.15
C SER A 333 -34.44 22.54 32.24
N ASP A 334 -35.03 21.81 31.30
CA ASP A 334 -36.27 22.15 30.60
C ASP A 334 -36.13 23.14 29.45
N SER A 335 -36.11 22.64 28.21
CA SER A 335 -37.21 22.00 27.45
C SER A 335 -38.17 23.02 26.82
N VAL A 336 -38.83 22.57 25.75
CA VAL A 336 -39.91 23.21 24.97
C VAL A 336 -39.50 23.84 23.63
N GLU A 337 -39.52 22.96 22.63
CA GLU A 337 -40.46 22.96 21.51
C GLU A 337 -40.66 24.22 20.63
N SER A 338 -40.36 23.98 19.34
CA SER A 338 -41.30 23.99 18.22
C SER A 338 -41.54 25.27 17.39
N SER A 339 -41.47 25.02 16.08
CA SER A 339 -42.36 25.56 15.02
C SER A 339 -42.19 27.05 14.67
N SER A 340 -42.26 27.52 13.43
CA SER A 340 -42.57 26.92 12.12
C SER A 340 -42.38 28.02 11.07
N SER A 341 -42.06 27.61 9.84
CA SER A 341 -42.54 28.16 8.56
C SER A 341 -42.49 29.67 8.29
N GLY A 342 -41.73 30.05 7.26
CA GLY A 342 -41.84 31.35 6.61
C GLY A 342 -41.25 31.29 5.19
N GLU A 343 -42.14 31.40 4.22
CA GLU A 343 -42.01 31.21 2.78
C GLU A 343 -40.88 31.96 2.04
N ALA A 344 -40.58 31.38 0.88
CA ALA A 344 -39.66 31.81 -0.15
C ALA A 344 -39.85 33.25 -0.63
N ASN A 345 -38.73 33.89 -0.97
CA ASN A 345 -38.71 34.95 -1.97
C ASN A 345 -37.48 34.78 -2.87
N SER A 346 -37.75 34.77 -4.17
CA SER A 346 -36.78 34.59 -5.25
C SER A 346 -35.96 35.85 -5.51
N SER A 347 -34.65 35.73 -5.63
CA SER A 347 -33.87 36.56 -6.56
C SER A 347 -32.53 35.90 -6.88
N SER A 348 -32.27 35.79 -8.18
CA SER A 348 -31.02 35.37 -8.80
C SER A 348 -29.81 36.21 -8.36
N SER A 349 -28.73 35.54 -7.97
CA SER A 349 -27.37 36.03 -8.22
C SER A 349 -26.39 34.87 -8.25
N VAL A 350 -25.67 34.77 -9.36
CA VAL A 350 -24.47 33.94 -9.55
C VAL A 350 -23.50 34.25 -8.41
N GLY A 351 -23.16 33.25 -7.61
CA GLY A 351 -22.33 33.38 -6.42
C GLY A 351 -21.37 32.20 -6.34
N ASP A 352 -20.14 32.49 -6.74
CA ASP A 352 -18.87 31.86 -6.39
C ASP A 352 -18.94 30.89 -5.18
N THR A 353 -18.93 29.58 -5.44
CA THR A 353 -18.75 28.57 -4.40
C THR A 353 -17.26 28.47 -4.09
N THR A 354 -16.79 29.33 -3.19
CA THR A 354 -15.62 29.02 -2.40
C THR A 354 -15.97 27.77 -1.57
N ALA A 355 -15.30 26.65 -1.88
CA ALA A 355 -15.41 25.43 -1.11
C ALA A 355 -14.98 25.77 0.33
N VAL A 356 -15.93 25.76 1.26
CA VAL A 356 -15.63 25.79 2.67
C VAL A 356 -14.90 24.49 2.95
N ALA A 357 -13.58 24.56 3.17
CA ALA A 357 -12.80 23.43 3.61
C ALA A 357 -13.40 22.93 4.92
N VAL A 358 -14.04 21.75 4.85
CA VAL A 358 -14.53 21.07 6.04
C VAL A 358 -13.29 20.59 6.78
N GLU A 359 -12.87 21.32 7.81
CA GLU A 359 -11.87 20.85 8.74
C GLU A 359 -12.49 19.72 9.56
N LEU A 360 -12.21 18.48 9.14
CA LEU A 360 -12.67 17.29 9.84
C LEU A 360 -11.91 17.16 11.16
N ASP A 361 -12.66 17.04 12.25
CA ASP A 361 -12.11 16.53 13.49
C ASP A 361 -11.61 15.09 13.24
N ARG A 362 -10.42 14.79 13.77
CA ARG A 362 -9.76 13.48 13.62
C ARG A 362 -10.55 12.36 14.29
N ASP A 363 -11.45 12.68 15.23
CA ASP A 363 -12.36 11.75 15.88
C ASP A 363 -13.82 11.98 15.41
N SER A 364 -14.07 11.80 14.11
CA SER A 364 -15.39 12.04 13.53
C SER A 364 -15.80 11.05 12.45
N ALA A 365 -17.11 10.90 12.32
CA ALA A 365 -17.77 10.20 11.22
C ALA A 365 -17.16 10.60 9.86
N GLY A 366 -16.89 9.62 9.00
CA GLY A 366 -16.28 9.82 7.69
C GLY A 366 -14.74 9.71 7.65
N MET A 367 -14.04 9.71 8.80
CA MET A 367 -12.58 9.54 8.86
C MET A 367 -12.13 8.08 8.66
N TYR A 368 -12.33 7.54 7.46
CA TYR A 368 -12.02 6.14 7.12
C TYR A 368 -10.54 5.86 6.79
N TYR A 369 -9.68 6.88 6.88
CA TYR A 369 -8.24 6.74 6.67
C TYR A 369 -7.46 7.72 7.54
N VAL A 370 -6.25 7.33 7.89
CA VAL A 370 -5.22 8.19 8.48
C VAL A 370 -3.91 7.95 7.72
N SER A 371 -3.07 8.98 7.58
CA SER A 371 -1.81 8.90 6.82
C SER A 371 -0.96 7.71 7.24
N GLY A 372 -0.57 6.85 6.29
CA GLY A 372 0.22 5.65 6.57
C GLY A 372 -0.63 4.41 6.88
N GLY A 373 -1.95 4.45 6.71
CA GLY A 373 -2.77 3.23 6.68
C GLY A 373 -2.42 2.31 5.51
N SER A 374 -2.79 1.04 5.63
CA SER A 374 -2.53 0.00 4.63
C SER A 374 -3.18 0.30 3.27
N GLU A 375 -2.81 -0.46 2.25
CA GLU A 375 -3.47 -0.44 0.95
C GLU A 375 -4.97 -0.74 1.06
N GLY A 376 -5.34 -1.73 1.89
CA GLY A 376 -6.73 -2.06 2.14
C GLY A 376 -7.49 -0.91 2.78
N ALA A 377 -6.88 -0.21 3.72
CA ALA A 377 -7.45 1.00 4.29
C ALA A 377 -7.61 2.13 3.27
N MET A 378 -6.60 2.33 2.42
CA MET A 378 -6.65 3.33 1.36
C MET A 378 -7.79 3.07 0.39
N MET A 379 -7.92 1.82 -0.07
CA MET A 379 -9.04 1.43 -0.92
C MET A 379 -10.37 1.61 -0.20
N LEU A 380 -10.51 1.04 1.00
CA LEU A 380 -11.75 1.09 1.75
C LEU A 380 -12.18 2.52 2.06
N ARG A 381 -11.26 3.45 2.29
CA ARG A 381 -11.58 4.88 2.42
C ARG A 381 -12.32 5.43 1.20
N PHE A 382 -11.86 5.12 -0.01
CA PHE A 382 -12.56 5.58 -1.22
C PHE A 382 -13.80 4.72 -1.53
N LYS A 383 -13.82 3.44 -1.14
CA LYS A 383 -15.03 2.61 -1.23
C LYS A 383 -16.14 3.13 -0.32
N MET A 384 -15.81 3.58 0.89
CA MET A 384 -16.74 4.21 1.81
C MET A 384 -17.22 5.56 1.28
N GLU A 385 -16.36 6.36 0.64
CA GLU A 385 -16.79 7.58 -0.06
C GLU A 385 -17.82 7.26 -1.16
N VAL A 386 -17.51 6.32 -2.05
CA VAL A 386 -18.43 5.84 -3.10
C VAL A 386 -19.74 5.32 -2.49
N PHE A 387 -19.65 4.56 -1.39
CA PHE A 387 -20.82 4.05 -0.68
C PHE A 387 -21.72 5.19 -0.20
N TRP A 388 -21.19 6.17 0.54
CA TRP A 388 -22.00 7.27 1.06
C TRP A 388 -22.56 8.16 -0.04
N GLN A 389 -21.84 8.32 -1.15
CA GLN A 389 -22.32 9.04 -2.33
C GLN A 389 -23.58 8.41 -2.95
N TYR A 390 -23.63 7.08 -3.02
CA TYR A 390 -24.63 6.36 -3.84
C TYR A 390 -25.63 5.50 -3.06
N CYS A 391 -25.41 5.23 -1.76
CA CYS A 391 -26.21 4.28 -0.96
C CYS A 391 -27.73 4.49 -1.06
N LYS A 392 -28.22 5.74 -1.06
CA LYS A 392 -29.65 6.06 -1.17
C LYS A 392 -30.27 5.68 -2.52
N GLN A 393 -29.46 5.63 -3.58
CA GLN A 393 -29.90 5.42 -4.96
C GLN A 393 -29.70 3.96 -5.42
N SER A 394 -28.70 3.27 -4.84
CA SER A 394 -28.30 1.93 -5.23
C SER A 394 -29.36 0.86 -4.95
N LYS A 395 -29.43 -0.10 -5.87
CA LYS A 395 -30.23 -1.35 -5.75
C LYS A 395 -29.38 -2.60 -5.92
N LEU A 396 -28.13 -2.45 -6.36
CA LEU A 396 -27.17 -3.54 -6.49
C LEU A 396 -25.82 -3.11 -5.90
N VAL A 397 -25.25 -3.98 -5.07
CA VAL A 397 -23.91 -3.79 -4.52
C VAL A 397 -23.05 -5.01 -4.85
N VAL A 398 -21.89 -4.77 -5.46
CA VAL A 398 -20.85 -5.79 -5.69
C VAL A 398 -19.88 -5.77 -4.52
N MET A 399 -19.50 -6.93 -4.01
CA MET A 399 -18.56 -7.10 -2.89
C MET A 399 -17.70 -8.33 -3.11
N GLY A 400 -16.48 -8.32 -2.55
CA GLY A 400 -15.56 -9.45 -2.65
C GLY A 400 -14.11 -9.02 -2.86
N SER A 401 -13.32 -9.94 -3.41
CA SER A 401 -11.89 -9.80 -3.66
C SER A 401 -11.56 -8.98 -4.91
N SER A 402 -10.26 -8.87 -5.22
CA SER A 402 -9.72 -8.30 -6.47
C SER A 402 -10.43 -8.81 -7.73
N ARG A 403 -10.86 -10.08 -7.76
CA ARG A 403 -11.55 -10.64 -8.93
C ARG A 403 -12.87 -9.93 -9.23
N SER A 404 -13.59 -9.52 -8.19
CA SER A 404 -14.81 -8.73 -8.34
C SER A 404 -14.56 -7.23 -8.45
N LEU A 405 -13.46 -6.74 -7.86
CA LEU A 405 -12.96 -5.38 -8.03
C LEU A 405 -12.68 -5.07 -9.51
N ASP A 406 -12.05 -6.03 -10.20
CA ASP A 406 -11.55 -5.89 -11.58
C ASP A 406 -12.50 -6.53 -12.59
N GLY A 407 -13.36 -7.44 -12.14
CA GLY A 407 -14.23 -8.23 -13.02
C GLY A 407 -15.64 -7.68 -13.19
N VAL A 408 -16.10 -6.76 -12.33
CA VAL A 408 -17.47 -6.23 -12.39
C VAL A 408 -17.47 -4.71 -12.47
N ASN A 409 -17.88 -4.19 -13.62
CA ASN A 409 -17.94 -2.76 -13.89
C ASN A 409 -19.39 -2.24 -13.73
N PRO A 410 -19.73 -1.54 -12.63
CA PRO A 410 -21.09 -1.06 -12.41
C PRO A 410 -21.60 -0.09 -13.49
N MET A 411 -20.70 0.56 -14.22
CA MET A 411 -21.06 1.50 -15.29
C MET A 411 -21.66 0.82 -16.53
N LEU A 412 -21.43 -0.49 -16.69
CA LEU A 412 -21.96 -1.28 -17.80
C LEU A 412 -23.28 -1.99 -17.45
N MET A 413 -23.71 -1.92 -16.19
CA MET A 413 -25.00 -2.47 -15.76
C MET A 413 -26.15 -1.51 -16.08
N ASP A 414 -27.39 -2.00 -16.03
CA ASP A 414 -28.57 -1.16 -16.17
C ASP A 414 -28.55 -0.01 -15.16
N SER A 415 -28.53 1.22 -15.69
CA SER A 415 -28.49 2.46 -14.92
C SER A 415 -29.58 2.58 -13.85
N SER A 416 -30.74 1.93 -14.01
CA SER A 416 -31.83 1.93 -13.03
C SER A 416 -31.52 1.15 -11.74
N LEU A 417 -30.47 0.32 -11.75
CA LEU A 417 -29.93 -0.36 -10.58
C LEU A 417 -29.02 0.54 -9.75
N MET A 418 -28.44 1.58 -10.35
CA MET A 418 -27.41 2.42 -9.71
C MET A 418 -26.38 1.56 -8.96
N ALA A 419 -25.84 0.57 -9.67
CA ALA A 419 -24.88 -0.39 -9.10
C ALA A 419 -23.62 0.34 -8.60
N ILE A 420 -23.05 -0.18 -7.50
CA ILE A 420 -21.75 0.22 -6.97
C ILE A 420 -20.91 -1.01 -6.65
N ASN A 421 -19.59 -0.85 -6.68
CA ASN A 421 -18.63 -1.91 -6.38
C ASN A 421 -17.79 -1.57 -5.13
N LEU A 422 -18.05 -2.30 -4.04
CA LEU A 422 -17.37 -2.20 -2.74
C LEU A 422 -16.33 -3.31 -2.52
N SER A 423 -15.98 -4.06 -3.57
CA SER A 423 -14.88 -5.03 -3.53
C SER A 423 -13.56 -4.32 -3.23
N HIS A 424 -12.65 -4.99 -2.52
CA HIS A 424 -11.38 -4.43 -2.08
C HIS A 424 -10.36 -5.56 -1.89
N VAL A 425 -9.09 -5.20 -1.69
CA VAL A 425 -8.07 -6.13 -1.22
C VAL A 425 -7.37 -5.59 0.04
N PRO A 426 -6.91 -6.47 0.95
CA PRO A 426 -7.30 -7.87 1.03
C PRO A 426 -8.80 -8.02 1.34
N ASN A 427 -9.39 -9.18 1.03
CA ASN A 427 -10.80 -9.43 1.34
C ASN A 427 -11.06 -10.91 1.56
N SER A 428 -11.83 -11.19 2.61
CA SER A 428 -12.43 -12.48 2.89
C SER A 428 -13.97 -12.39 2.90
N LEU A 429 -14.63 -13.55 3.00
CA LEU A 429 -16.07 -13.59 3.26
C LEU A 429 -16.45 -12.90 4.58
N PHE A 430 -15.51 -12.72 5.52
CA PHE A 430 -15.74 -12.07 6.81
C PHE A 430 -15.76 -10.55 6.69
N ASP A 431 -14.90 -9.94 5.86
CA ASP A 431 -14.99 -8.52 5.51
C ASP A 431 -16.29 -8.22 4.76
N THR A 432 -16.62 -9.09 3.80
CA THR A 432 -17.87 -9.03 3.06
C THR A 432 -19.07 -9.10 4.00
N TYR A 433 -19.07 -10.04 4.95
CA TYR A 433 -20.11 -10.17 5.96
C TYR A 433 -20.22 -8.91 6.82
N TYR A 434 -19.08 -8.36 7.27
CA TYR A 434 -19.02 -7.16 8.11
C TYR A 434 -19.66 -5.95 7.40
N LEU A 435 -19.19 -5.63 6.19
CA LEU A 435 -19.72 -4.51 5.40
C LEU A 435 -21.20 -4.70 5.05
N LEU A 436 -21.60 -5.92 4.70
CA LEU A 436 -22.99 -6.21 4.34
C LEU A 436 -23.93 -5.93 5.53
N ARG A 437 -23.57 -6.45 6.71
CA ARG A 437 -24.37 -6.37 7.93
C ARG A 437 -24.42 -4.95 8.52
N ASN A 438 -23.28 -4.28 8.52
CA ASN A 438 -23.09 -3.03 9.26
C ASN A 438 -23.28 -1.79 8.40
N TYR A 439 -23.27 -1.90 7.06
CA TYR A 439 -23.46 -0.75 6.18
C TYR A 439 -24.52 -1.00 5.12
N VAL A 440 -24.32 -2.00 4.26
CA VAL A 440 -25.12 -2.16 3.03
C VAL A 440 -26.60 -2.43 3.35
N LEU A 441 -26.91 -3.40 4.23
CA LEU A 441 -28.30 -3.72 4.59
C LEU A 441 -28.99 -2.65 5.44
N ILE A 442 -28.23 -1.72 6.03
CA ILE A 442 -28.78 -0.63 6.82
C ILE A 442 -29.12 0.57 5.92
N HIS A 443 -28.18 0.97 5.07
CA HIS A 443 -28.25 2.27 4.40
C HIS A 443 -28.68 2.19 2.93
N VAL A 444 -28.56 1.03 2.28
CA VAL A 444 -29.05 0.83 0.91
C VAL A 444 -30.53 0.41 0.96
N GLN A 445 -31.41 1.37 1.22
CA GLN A 445 -32.83 1.12 1.50
C GLN A 445 -33.59 0.40 0.37
N ASN A 446 -33.13 0.56 -0.87
CA ASN A 446 -33.75 -0.04 -2.06
C ASN A 446 -32.97 -1.24 -2.60
N LEU A 447 -32.11 -1.86 -1.79
CA LEU A 447 -31.29 -2.99 -2.21
C LEU A 447 -32.16 -4.15 -2.72
N LYS A 448 -31.76 -4.71 -3.86
CA LYS A 448 -32.39 -5.87 -4.50
C LYS A 448 -31.41 -7.00 -4.72
N PHE A 449 -30.16 -6.66 -5.01
CA PHE A 449 -29.12 -7.63 -5.35
C PHE A 449 -27.82 -7.34 -4.61
N VAL A 450 -27.18 -8.40 -4.13
CA VAL A 450 -25.79 -8.39 -3.71
C VAL A 450 -25.03 -9.38 -4.58
N VAL A 451 -23.93 -8.95 -5.18
CA VAL A 451 -23.06 -9.78 -6.01
C VAL A 451 -21.78 -10.04 -5.23
N LEU A 452 -21.43 -11.31 -5.03
CA LEU A 452 -20.31 -11.73 -4.19
C LEU A 452 -19.31 -12.56 -5.00
N SER A 453 -18.01 -12.30 -4.85
CA SER A 453 -17.01 -13.26 -5.31
C SER A 453 -17.03 -14.52 -4.44
N LEU A 454 -17.05 -15.69 -5.10
CA LEU A 454 -16.92 -16.99 -4.47
C LEU A 454 -15.53 -17.55 -4.78
N ASP A 455 -14.54 -17.01 -4.08
CA ASP A 455 -13.14 -17.39 -4.21
C ASP A 455 -12.84 -18.69 -3.47
N ILE A 456 -13.50 -19.78 -3.89
CA ILE A 456 -13.40 -21.09 -3.22
C ILE A 456 -11.99 -21.67 -3.20
N ASP A 457 -11.12 -21.20 -4.08
CA ASP A 457 -9.70 -21.50 -4.08
C ASP A 457 -8.92 -20.76 -2.97
N MET A 458 -9.51 -19.76 -2.32
CA MET A 458 -8.97 -19.04 -1.17
C MET A 458 -9.65 -19.40 0.16
N TRP A 459 -10.58 -20.37 0.18
CA TRP A 459 -11.33 -20.75 1.40
C TRP A 459 -10.53 -21.59 2.41
N TRP A 460 -9.20 -21.61 2.25
CA TRP A 460 -8.24 -22.05 3.27
C TRP A 460 -7.79 -20.89 4.18
N ARG A 461 -8.18 -19.64 3.91
CA ARG A 461 -7.86 -18.50 4.76
C ARG A 461 -8.61 -18.63 6.10
N ASP A 462 -7.88 -18.37 7.18
CA ASP A 462 -8.38 -18.48 8.55
C ASP A 462 -9.10 -17.17 8.93
N PRO A 463 -10.35 -17.20 9.42
CA PRO A 463 -11.06 -15.99 9.85
C PRO A 463 -10.39 -15.22 11.00
N THR A 464 -9.47 -15.87 11.73
CA THR A 464 -8.72 -15.27 12.83
C THR A 464 -7.40 -14.63 12.39
N ASP A 465 -7.06 -14.74 11.10
CA ASP A 465 -5.92 -14.07 10.51
C ASP A 465 -6.30 -12.61 10.17
N SER A 466 -5.58 -11.66 10.75
CA SER A 466 -5.79 -10.23 10.52
C SER A 466 -5.30 -9.77 9.15
N TYR A 467 -4.43 -10.55 8.48
CA TYR A 467 -3.89 -10.14 7.18
C TYR A 467 -4.97 -10.07 6.10
N ASP A 468 -5.92 -11.00 6.09
CA ASP A 468 -6.97 -11.08 5.08
C ASP A 468 -8.35 -10.59 5.52
N ASN A 469 -8.43 -10.07 6.74
CA ASN A 469 -9.67 -9.63 7.37
C ASN A 469 -9.45 -8.27 8.04
N PHE A 470 -9.55 -7.21 7.23
CA PHE A 470 -9.40 -5.83 7.65
C PHE A 470 -10.30 -5.50 8.86
N PHE A 471 -11.54 -5.98 8.82
CA PHE A 471 -12.52 -5.74 9.88
C PHE A 471 -12.37 -6.65 11.11
N LEU A 472 -11.33 -7.48 11.18
CA LEU A 472 -10.99 -8.22 12.40
C LEU A 472 -10.35 -7.33 13.46
N SER A 473 -9.46 -6.42 13.04
CA SER A 473 -8.71 -5.56 13.99
C SER A 473 -8.15 -4.29 13.35
N GLU A 474 -7.79 -4.30 12.07
CA GLU A 474 -7.14 -3.14 11.45
C GLU A 474 -8.07 -1.92 11.38
N TYR A 475 -9.37 -2.14 11.16
CA TYR A 475 -10.37 -1.07 11.10
C TYR A 475 -10.37 -0.16 12.35
N GLU A 476 -9.96 -0.68 13.51
CA GLU A 476 -9.89 0.05 14.78
C GLU A 476 -8.85 1.18 14.77
N LEU A 477 -7.87 1.11 13.85
CA LEU A 477 -6.87 2.15 13.65
C LEU A 477 -7.44 3.40 12.96
N TYR A 478 -8.63 3.32 12.38
CA TYR A 478 -9.24 4.38 11.59
C TYR A 478 -10.50 4.91 12.31
N PRO A 479 -10.44 6.11 12.91
CA PRO A 479 -11.47 6.61 13.82
C PRO A 479 -12.88 6.61 13.24
N GLY A 480 -13.05 6.81 11.93
CA GLY A 480 -14.36 6.80 11.28
C GLY A 480 -15.12 5.47 11.46
N TYR A 481 -14.46 4.32 11.38
CA TYR A 481 -15.15 3.03 11.58
C TYR A 481 -15.51 2.79 13.04
N VAL A 482 -14.63 3.16 13.98
CA VAL A 482 -14.87 3.08 15.42
C VAL A 482 -16.01 4.02 15.83
N TYR A 483 -16.03 5.22 15.25
CA TYR A 483 -17.07 6.21 15.47
C TYR A 483 -18.42 5.69 14.94
N ASP A 484 -18.45 5.10 13.74
CA ASP A 484 -19.65 4.48 13.18
C ASP A 484 -20.17 3.35 14.09
N GLU A 485 -19.29 2.47 14.58
CA GLU A 485 -19.66 1.39 15.51
C GLU A 485 -20.25 1.92 16.82
N ASN A 486 -19.61 2.91 17.44
CA ASN A 486 -20.06 3.54 18.68
C ASN A 486 -21.42 4.24 18.54
N HIS A 487 -21.83 4.58 17.32
CA HIS A 487 -23.13 5.14 16.99
C HIS A 487 -24.09 4.10 16.39
N GLY A 488 -23.83 2.81 16.64
CA GLY A 488 -24.69 1.71 16.20
C GLY A 488 -24.79 1.58 14.68
N PHE A 489 -23.75 1.99 13.97
CA PHE A 489 -23.68 2.10 12.51
C PHE A 489 -24.82 2.93 11.91
N TRP A 490 -25.28 3.95 12.64
CA TRP A 490 -26.26 4.91 12.15
C TRP A 490 -27.63 4.33 11.78
N ARG A 491 -28.06 3.24 12.44
CA ARG A 491 -29.36 2.59 12.18
C ARG A 491 -30.57 3.53 12.27
N ASP A 492 -30.49 4.55 13.12
CA ASP A 492 -31.54 5.54 13.33
C ASP A 492 -31.39 6.79 12.43
N GLY A 493 -30.40 6.79 11.54
CA GLY A 493 -30.05 7.90 10.66
C GLY A 493 -28.57 8.28 10.79
N TYR A 494 -27.91 8.51 9.65
CA TYR A 494 -26.53 8.98 9.61
C TYR A 494 -26.46 10.52 9.55
N PRO A 495 -25.34 11.13 9.97
CA PRO A 495 -25.21 12.59 10.05
C PRO A 495 -25.44 13.28 8.70
N GLU A 496 -26.01 14.48 8.72
CA GLU A 496 -26.04 15.33 7.53
C GLU A 496 -24.61 15.60 7.06
N GLY A 497 -24.41 15.56 5.74
CA GLY A 497 -23.08 15.76 5.15
C GLY A 497 -22.14 14.54 5.23
N MET A 498 -22.64 13.33 5.51
CA MET A 498 -21.78 12.14 5.64
C MET A 498 -20.92 11.85 4.39
N TYR A 499 -21.45 12.11 3.20
CA TYR A 499 -20.68 11.99 1.97
C TYR A 499 -19.53 13.00 1.94
N GLU A 500 -19.82 14.28 2.20
CA GLU A 500 -18.85 15.37 2.22
C GLU A 500 -17.77 15.12 3.30
N LYS A 501 -18.17 14.59 4.46
CA LYS A 501 -17.24 14.15 5.51
C LYS A 501 -16.35 13.01 5.04
N SER A 502 -16.90 11.97 4.40
CA SER A 502 -16.09 10.89 3.84
C SER A 502 -15.17 11.34 2.70
N GLN A 503 -15.58 12.35 1.93
CA GLN A 503 -14.80 12.93 0.86
C GLN A 503 -13.62 13.75 1.38
N ALA A 504 -13.80 14.50 2.47
CA ALA A 504 -12.75 15.28 3.09
C ALA A 504 -11.72 14.43 3.87
N ALA A 505 -11.98 13.14 4.07
CA ALA A 505 -11.02 12.24 4.69
C ALA A 505 -9.69 12.18 3.90
N PRO A 506 -8.54 12.11 4.58
CA PRO A 506 -7.24 12.02 3.90
C PRO A 506 -7.15 10.77 3.03
N GLY A 507 -6.26 10.80 2.04
CA GLY A 507 -6.03 9.69 1.12
C GLY A 507 -5.24 10.13 -0.10
N PHE A 508 -4.67 9.19 -0.84
CA PHE A 508 -4.00 9.49 -2.11
C PHE A 508 -5.05 9.64 -3.22
N GLU A 509 -5.09 10.81 -3.83
CA GLU A 509 -6.09 11.14 -4.85
C GLU A 509 -5.95 10.25 -6.10
N SER A 510 -4.80 9.60 -6.30
CA SER A 510 -4.61 8.55 -7.31
C SER A 510 -5.66 7.41 -7.17
N TYR A 511 -6.00 6.98 -5.95
CA TYR A 511 -7.08 6.01 -5.72
C TYR A 511 -8.47 6.64 -5.88
N GLY A 512 -8.64 7.88 -5.44
CA GLY A 512 -9.90 8.62 -5.64
C GLY A 512 -10.28 8.73 -7.11
N ASN A 513 -9.30 9.03 -7.97
CA ASN A 513 -9.44 9.10 -9.42
C ASN A 513 -9.83 7.75 -10.04
N LEU A 514 -9.33 6.63 -9.48
CA LEU A 514 -9.69 5.29 -9.93
C LEU A 514 -11.14 4.95 -9.59
N PHE A 515 -11.59 5.22 -8.36
CA PHE A 515 -12.88 4.69 -7.89
C PHE A 515 -14.08 5.58 -8.13
N ARG A 516 -13.98 6.90 -7.97
CA ARG A 516 -15.16 7.80 -7.97
C ARG A 516 -15.90 7.75 -9.30
N GLY A 517 -15.18 7.92 -10.41
CA GLY A 517 -15.76 7.96 -11.75
C GLY A 517 -16.39 6.64 -12.20
N ALA A 518 -15.86 5.52 -11.72
CA ALA A 518 -16.27 4.18 -12.11
C ALA A 518 -17.18 3.48 -11.07
N ARG A 519 -17.70 4.23 -10.08
CA ARG A 519 -18.55 3.72 -8.98
C ARG A 519 -17.91 2.54 -8.24
N GLY A 520 -16.60 2.64 -8.02
CA GLY A 520 -15.79 1.66 -7.32
C GLY A 520 -15.22 0.54 -8.18
N PHE A 521 -15.44 0.52 -9.49
CA PHE A 521 -14.70 -0.40 -10.38
C PHE A 521 -13.23 0.01 -10.50
N PHE A 522 -12.34 -0.98 -10.58
CA PHE A 522 -10.93 -0.76 -10.92
C PHE A 522 -10.63 -1.48 -12.24
N ALA A 523 -10.17 -0.72 -13.23
CA ALA A 523 -9.66 -1.31 -14.45
C ALA A 523 -8.17 -1.57 -14.27
N GLU A 524 -7.79 -2.81 -14.00
CA GLU A 524 -6.39 -3.22 -14.06
C GLU A 524 -5.91 -3.22 -15.53
N GLY A 525 -4.59 -3.17 -15.73
CA GLY A 525 -3.98 -3.02 -17.06
C GLY A 525 -4.23 -4.20 -18.01
N ASP A 526 -3.78 -4.07 -19.27
CA ASP A 526 -3.87 -5.16 -20.24
C ASP A 526 -2.81 -6.24 -19.97
N GLY A 527 -3.15 -7.50 -20.23
CA GLY A 527 -2.24 -8.63 -20.14
C GLY A 527 -2.74 -9.85 -20.90
N SER A 528 -2.45 -11.03 -20.37
CA SER A 528 -2.97 -12.28 -20.92
C SER A 528 -3.07 -13.40 -19.90
N TRP A 529 -3.89 -14.42 -20.18
CA TRP A 529 -3.78 -15.67 -19.44
C TRP A 529 -2.37 -16.24 -19.59
N GLU A 530 -1.74 -16.59 -18.47
CA GLU A 530 -0.44 -17.27 -18.50
C GLU A 530 -0.60 -18.67 -19.10
N THR A 531 0.26 -19.04 -20.05
CA THR A 531 0.20 -20.34 -20.74
C THR A 531 0.58 -21.51 -19.84
N ASP A 532 1.43 -21.27 -18.85
CA ASP A 532 1.87 -22.24 -17.84
C ASP A 532 1.74 -21.60 -16.45
N PRO A 533 0.51 -21.51 -15.91
CA PRO A 533 0.25 -20.72 -14.72
C PRO A 533 0.80 -21.40 -13.46
N SER A 534 1.43 -20.62 -12.59
CA SER A 534 1.91 -21.11 -11.30
C SER A 534 0.75 -21.46 -10.35
N VAL A 535 0.96 -22.49 -9.54
CA VAL A 535 0.10 -22.84 -8.41
C VAL A 535 0.74 -22.26 -7.15
N ASP A 536 0.13 -21.23 -6.59
CA ASP A 536 0.74 -20.38 -5.56
C ASP A 536 0.44 -20.87 -4.14
N TYR A 537 -0.41 -21.89 -3.99
CA TYR A 537 -0.72 -22.50 -2.70
C TYR A 537 -0.84 -24.02 -2.80
N ASP A 538 -0.45 -24.73 -1.72
CA ASP A 538 -0.46 -26.20 -1.69
C ASP A 538 -1.89 -26.74 -1.85
N SER A 539 -2.18 -27.29 -3.03
CA SER A 539 -3.49 -27.85 -3.41
C SER A 539 -4.02 -28.96 -2.47
N THR A 540 -3.19 -29.49 -1.57
CA THR A 540 -3.61 -30.47 -0.55
C THR A 540 -4.20 -29.83 0.71
N TRP A 541 -4.32 -28.51 0.77
CA TRP A 541 -4.81 -27.77 1.95
C TRP A 541 -6.17 -28.27 2.45
N LEU A 542 -7.06 -28.69 1.54
CA LEU A 542 -8.39 -29.17 1.92
C LEU A 542 -8.34 -30.48 2.71
N ASP A 543 -7.32 -31.31 2.51
CA ASP A 543 -7.12 -32.52 3.32
C ASP A 543 -6.55 -32.19 4.69
N LYS A 544 -5.68 -31.19 4.74
CA LYS A 544 -4.97 -30.78 5.95
C LYS A 544 -5.89 -30.03 6.90
N LYS A 545 -6.76 -29.18 6.34
CA LYS A 545 -7.63 -28.25 7.07
C LYS A 545 -9.04 -28.16 6.47
N PRO A 546 -9.81 -29.27 6.39
CA PRO A 546 -11.15 -29.26 5.82
C PRO A 546 -12.13 -28.35 6.57
N GLU A 547 -11.87 -28.07 7.85
CA GLU A 547 -12.65 -27.18 8.70
C GLU A 547 -12.67 -25.72 8.22
N LEU A 548 -11.61 -25.24 7.56
CA LEU A 548 -11.55 -23.87 7.05
C LEU A 548 -12.52 -23.67 5.88
N TYR A 549 -12.63 -24.66 4.98
CA TYR A 549 -13.66 -24.66 3.94
C TYR A 549 -15.06 -24.61 4.57
N ARG A 550 -15.32 -25.43 5.60
CA ARG A 550 -16.62 -25.47 6.28
C ARG A 550 -16.95 -24.15 6.96
N THR A 551 -15.96 -23.49 7.54
CA THR A 551 -16.11 -22.19 8.20
C THR A 551 -16.48 -21.10 7.19
N ASN A 552 -15.84 -21.07 6.03
CA ASN A 552 -16.17 -20.15 4.93
C ASN A 552 -17.53 -20.45 4.30
N LEU A 553 -17.88 -21.72 4.11
CA LEU A 553 -19.21 -22.13 3.63
C LEU A 553 -20.32 -21.68 4.59
N GLU A 554 -20.10 -21.79 5.90
CA GLU A 554 -21.04 -21.32 6.91
C GLU A 554 -21.15 -19.78 6.91
N ALA A 555 -20.04 -19.06 6.68
CA ALA A 555 -20.07 -17.61 6.49
C ALA A 555 -20.94 -17.22 5.28
N LEU A 556 -20.80 -17.92 4.14
CA LEU A 556 -21.67 -17.72 2.98
C LEU A 556 -23.15 -17.98 3.31
N ARG A 557 -23.47 -19.07 4.02
CA ARG A 557 -24.84 -19.37 4.45
C ARG A 557 -25.44 -18.24 5.30
N ARG A 558 -24.66 -17.68 6.22
CA ARG A 558 -25.08 -16.52 7.02
C ARG A 558 -25.33 -15.29 6.19
N ILE A 559 -24.49 -15.01 5.19
CA ILE A 559 -24.70 -13.92 4.24
C ILE A 559 -26.03 -14.10 3.49
N ILE A 560 -26.27 -15.29 2.94
CA ILE A 560 -27.49 -15.61 2.18
C ILE A 560 -28.74 -15.45 3.06
N ALA A 561 -28.72 -16.01 4.28
CA ALA A 561 -29.83 -15.91 5.22
C ALA A 561 -30.11 -14.46 5.66
N MET A 562 -29.06 -13.67 5.87
CA MET A 562 -29.19 -12.25 6.22
C MET A 562 -29.80 -11.46 5.07
N ALA A 563 -29.33 -11.66 3.84
CA ALA A 563 -29.92 -11.04 2.66
C ALA A 563 -31.39 -11.47 2.47
N GLN A 564 -31.72 -12.74 2.72
CA GLN A 564 -33.08 -13.25 2.62
C GLN A 564 -34.03 -12.54 3.59
N ALA A 565 -33.59 -12.29 4.82
CA ALA A 565 -34.38 -11.55 5.82
C ALA A 565 -34.71 -10.10 5.40
N HIS A 566 -33.98 -9.56 4.42
CA HIS A 566 -34.16 -8.23 3.85
C HIS A 566 -34.78 -8.25 2.44
N ASP A 567 -35.29 -9.39 1.97
CA ASP A 567 -35.81 -9.56 0.59
C ASP A 567 -34.76 -9.22 -0.49
N VAL A 568 -33.50 -9.55 -0.21
CA VAL A 568 -32.35 -9.31 -1.09
C VAL A 568 -31.85 -10.63 -1.68
N ARG A 569 -31.61 -10.62 -2.99
CA ARG A 569 -31.06 -11.75 -3.72
C ARG A 569 -29.53 -11.69 -3.74
N VAL A 570 -28.88 -12.80 -3.45
CA VAL A 570 -27.43 -12.97 -3.51
C VAL A 570 -27.05 -13.72 -4.79
N ILE A 571 -26.14 -13.14 -5.57
CA ILE A 571 -25.52 -13.79 -6.73
C ILE A 571 -24.07 -14.08 -6.35
N GLY A 572 -23.75 -15.34 -6.10
CA GLY A 572 -22.39 -15.78 -5.88
C GLY A 572 -21.70 -16.11 -7.20
N VAL A 573 -20.58 -15.46 -7.49
CA VAL A 573 -19.85 -15.57 -8.76
C VAL A 573 -18.53 -16.31 -8.55
N ILE A 574 -18.33 -17.42 -9.25
CA ILE A 574 -16.99 -18.03 -9.37
C ILE A 574 -16.33 -17.41 -10.59
N PHE A 575 -15.37 -16.52 -10.35
CA PHE A 575 -14.70 -15.74 -11.40
C PHE A 575 -13.74 -16.59 -12.23
N PRO A 576 -13.61 -16.32 -13.54
CA PRO A 576 -12.68 -17.05 -14.40
C PRO A 576 -11.22 -16.82 -13.99
N GLN A 577 -10.42 -17.86 -14.21
CA GLN A 577 -8.96 -17.86 -14.03
C GLN A 577 -8.34 -18.54 -15.25
N SER A 578 -7.02 -18.54 -15.39
CA SER A 578 -6.35 -19.14 -16.55
C SER A 578 -6.85 -20.57 -16.86
N PRO A 579 -7.28 -20.84 -18.11
CA PRO A 579 -7.56 -22.21 -18.58
C PRO A 579 -6.36 -23.15 -18.45
N GLY A 580 -5.14 -22.60 -18.32
CA GLY A 580 -3.90 -23.37 -18.11
C GLY A 580 -3.93 -24.23 -16.86
N TYR A 581 -4.70 -23.87 -15.82
CA TYR A 581 -4.85 -24.70 -14.62
C TYR A 581 -5.40 -26.11 -14.90
N LYS A 582 -6.07 -26.34 -16.04
CA LYS A 582 -6.49 -27.67 -16.48
C LYS A 582 -5.33 -28.63 -16.73
N LEU A 583 -4.16 -28.09 -17.06
CA LEU A 583 -2.92 -28.84 -17.24
C LEU A 583 -2.20 -29.09 -15.92
N THR A 584 -2.68 -28.49 -14.83
CA THR A 584 -2.17 -28.66 -13.47
C THR A 584 -3.05 -29.63 -12.67
N GLY A 585 -2.55 -30.08 -11.52
CA GLY A 585 -3.36 -30.82 -10.53
C GLY A 585 -4.28 -29.93 -9.68
N ALA A 586 -4.17 -28.60 -9.79
CA ALA A 586 -4.90 -27.63 -8.99
C ALA A 586 -6.17 -27.14 -9.71
N TYR A 587 -7.17 -26.70 -8.93
CA TYR A 587 -8.38 -26.10 -9.48
C TYR A 587 -8.14 -24.69 -10.02
N GLY A 588 -7.22 -23.93 -9.42
CA GLY A 588 -6.91 -22.55 -9.77
C GLY A 588 -5.62 -22.13 -9.06
N LYS A 589 -5.31 -20.83 -9.07
CA LYS A 589 -4.08 -20.26 -8.50
C LYS A 589 -3.80 -20.69 -7.06
N TYR A 590 -4.82 -20.65 -6.22
CA TYR A 590 -4.76 -21.05 -4.81
C TYR A 590 -5.52 -22.36 -4.54
N GLY A 591 -6.01 -22.99 -5.60
CA GLY A 591 -7.11 -23.94 -5.54
C GLY A 591 -6.76 -25.28 -4.92
N PRO A 592 -7.77 -25.99 -4.36
CA PRO A 592 -7.59 -27.35 -3.93
C PRO A 592 -7.27 -28.23 -5.14
N ARG A 593 -6.97 -29.51 -4.91
CA ARG A 593 -6.81 -30.45 -6.03
C ARG A 593 -8.06 -30.46 -6.89
N ARG A 594 -7.83 -30.49 -8.20
CA ARG A 594 -8.88 -30.50 -9.22
C ARG A 594 -9.87 -31.66 -9.04
N SER A 595 -9.41 -32.80 -8.53
CA SER A 595 -10.25 -33.96 -8.21
C SER A 595 -11.27 -33.73 -7.08
N GLN A 596 -11.13 -32.67 -6.28
CA GLN A 596 -12.06 -32.30 -5.22
C GLN A 596 -12.98 -31.15 -5.62
N ALA A 597 -12.58 -30.32 -6.58
CA ALA A 597 -13.25 -29.06 -6.90
C ALA A 597 -14.69 -29.23 -7.39
N ASP A 598 -14.96 -30.23 -8.24
CA ASP A 598 -16.31 -30.51 -8.73
C ASP A 598 -17.29 -30.75 -7.57
N SER A 599 -16.84 -31.42 -6.49
CA SER A 599 -17.69 -31.63 -5.31
C SER A 599 -18.01 -30.32 -4.60
N LEU A 600 -17.06 -29.39 -4.51
CA LEU A 600 -17.25 -28.10 -3.85
C LEU A 600 -18.17 -27.19 -4.66
N VAL A 601 -17.99 -27.13 -5.98
CA VAL A 601 -18.85 -26.36 -6.88
C VAL A 601 -20.27 -26.91 -6.87
N ASN A 602 -20.44 -28.24 -6.86
CA ASN A 602 -21.75 -28.87 -6.73
C ASN A 602 -22.42 -28.60 -5.37
N GLU A 603 -21.65 -28.57 -4.27
CA GLU A 603 -22.16 -28.19 -2.95
C GLU A 603 -22.69 -26.74 -2.95
N LEU A 604 -21.95 -25.81 -3.58
CA LEU A 604 -22.41 -24.44 -3.77
C LEU A 604 -23.65 -24.33 -4.66
N ALA A 605 -23.69 -25.10 -5.77
CA ALA A 605 -24.86 -25.13 -6.64
C ALA A 605 -26.11 -25.63 -5.88
N GLY A 606 -25.92 -26.59 -4.97
CA GLY A 606 -26.95 -27.09 -4.07
C GLY A 606 -27.57 -26.02 -3.17
N LEU A 607 -26.83 -24.96 -2.81
CA LEU A 607 -27.39 -23.84 -2.04
C LEU A 607 -28.51 -23.11 -2.78
N SER A 608 -28.50 -23.10 -4.11
CA SER A 608 -29.58 -22.48 -4.90
C SER A 608 -30.91 -23.27 -4.82
N LEU A 609 -30.85 -24.53 -4.34
CA LEU A 609 -32.05 -25.33 -4.04
C LEU A 609 -32.52 -25.12 -2.59
N GLU A 610 -31.62 -24.73 -1.70
CA GLU A 610 -31.92 -24.49 -0.28
C GLU A 610 -32.42 -23.06 -0.04
N TYR A 611 -31.87 -22.08 -0.77
CA TYR A 611 -32.20 -20.66 -0.64
C TYR A 611 -32.69 -20.11 -1.97
N GLU A 612 -33.98 -19.78 -2.06
CA GLU A 612 -34.59 -19.21 -3.28
C GLU A 612 -34.00 -17.83 -3.68
N ASN A 613 -33.41 -17.13 -2.70
CA ASN A 613 -32.74 -15.85 -2.89
C ASN A 613 -31.24 -16.00 -3.24
N PHE A 614 -30.72 -17.21 -3.44
CA PHE A 614 -29.34 -17.43 -3.85
C PHE A 614 -29.25 -17.95 -5.28
N ILE A 615 -28.28 -17.42 -6.05
CA ILE A 615 -27.95 -17.89 -7.38
C ILE A 615 -26.44 -18.07 -7.47
N LEU A 616 -26.01 -19.27 -7.89
CA LEU A 616 -24.63 -19.50 -8.30
C LEU A 616 -24.44 -19.12 -9.79
N MET A 617 -23.43 -18.30 -10.06
CA MET A 617 -22.95 -17.97 -11.40
C MET A 617 -21.49 -18.44 -11.54
N ASP A 618 -21.30 -19.63 -12.10
CA ASP A 618 -19.97 -20.18 -12.36
C ASP A 618 -19.47 -19.73 -13.75
N GLU A 619 -18.67 -18.67 -13.77
CA GLU A 619 -18.00 -18.18 -14.98
C GLU A 619 -16.63 -18.82 -15.20
N TYR A 620 -16.08 -19.51 -14.19
CA TYR A 620 -14.83 -20.24 -14.33
C TYR A 620 -15.01 -21.56 -15.04
N LYS A 621 -16.07 -22.33 -14.73
CA LYS A 621 -16.37 -23.62 -15.37
C LYS A 621 -15.17 -24.57 -15.33
N GLY A 622 -14.39 -24.51 -14.25
CA GLY A 622 -13.13 -25.24 -14.09
C GLY A 622 -12.08 -24.95 -15.18
N GLY A 623 -12.13 -23.80 -15.85
CA GLY A 623 -11.24 -23.45 -16.95
C GLY A 623 -11.77 -23.79 -18.36
N ASP A 624 -13.03 -24.24 -18.48
CA ASP A 624 -13.73 -24.45 -19.77
C ASP A 624 -14.58 -23.23 -20.19
N HIS A 625 -14.15 -22.04 -19.78
CA HIS A 625 -14.81 -20.77 -20.13
C HIS A 625 -14.32 -20.19 -21.46
N ASP A 626 -14.99 -19.12 -21.90
CA ASP A 626 -14.79 -18.46 -23.19
C ASP A 626 -14.21 -17.04 -23.08
N TYR A 627 -13.59 -16.70 -21.95
CA TYR A 627 -12.72 -15.53 -21.82
C TYR A 627 -11.40 -15.80 -22.54
N SER A 628 -11.14 -15.09 -23.64
CA SER A 628 -9.91 -15.22 -24.43
C SER A 628 -8.69 -14.66 -23.68
N ASP A 629 -7.49 -14.97 -24.15
CA ASP A 629 -6.25 -14.50 -23.53
C ASP A 629 -6.21 -12.97 -23.41
N ASP A 630 -6.68 -12.23 -24.42
CA ASP A 630 -6.72 -10.76 -24.40
C ASP A 630 -7.80 -10.16 -23.48
N MET A 631 -8.55 -10.99 -22.74
CA MET A 631 -9.52 -10.56 -21.73
C MET A 631 -8.98 -10.66 -20.29
N ALA A 632 -7.72 -11.02 -20.13
CA ALA A 632 -7.07 -11.19 -18.84
C ALA A 632 -5.96 -10.16 -18.62
N VAL A 633 -5.67 -9.92 -17.35
CA VAL A 633 -4.48 -9.19 -16.91
C VAL A 633 -3.36 -10.19 -16.64
N ASN A 634 -3.71 -11.23 -15.88
CA ASN A 634 -2.80 -12.23 -15.35
C ASN A 634 -3.56 -13.57 -15.20
N ARG A 635 -2.97 -14.54 -14.49
CA ARG A 635 -3.53 -15.89 -14.31
C ARG A 635 -4.86 -15.97 -13.55
N ASP A 636 -5.34 -14.92 -12.87
CA ASP A 636 -6.61 -14.97 -12.12
C ASP A 636 -7.44 -13.68 -12.11
N HIS A 637 -7.10 -12.70 -12.96
CA HIS A 637 -7.81 -11.41 -13.07
C HIS A 637 -8.22 -11.11 -14.52
N LEU A 638 -9.43 -10.56 -14.66
CA LEU A 638 -9.94 -10.04 -15.92
C LEU A 638 -9.47 -8.61 -16.12
N ASN A 639 -9.12 -8.25 -17.36
CA ASN A 639 -8.95 -6.84 -17.73
C ASN A 639 -10.30 -6.22 -18.07
N GLU A 640 -10.31 -4.95 -18.51
CA GLU A 640 -11.55 -4.22 -18.84
C GLU A 640 -12.44 -4.95 -19.87
N ARG A 641 -11.87 -5.65 -20.86
CA ARG A 641 -12.64 -6.41 -21.86
C ARG A 641 -13.30 -7.63 -21.25
N GLY A 642 -12.56 -8.37 -20.42
CA GLY A 642 -13.08 -9.50 -19.67
C GLY A 642 -14.19 -9.07 -18.72
N ALA A 643 -13.95 -7.98 -17.99
CA ALA A 643 -14.92 -7.38 -17.07
C ALA A 643 -16.21 -6.97 -17.79
N ALA A 644 -16.11 -6.40 -18.99
CA ALA A 644 -17.27 -6.06 -19.81
C ALA A 644 -18.11 -7.29 -20.18
N GLN A 645 -17.46 -8.40 -20.58
CA GLN A 645 -18.14 -9.66 -20.87
C GLN A 645 -18.84 -10.25 -19.64
N LEU A 646 -18.15 -10.31 -18.50
CA LEU A 646 -18.71 -10.85 -17.26
C LEU A 646 -19.87 -9.98 -16.78
N THR A 647 -19.70 -8.66 -16.81
CA THR A 647 -20.74 -7.70 -16.39
C THR A 647 -21.99 -7.80 -17.26
N ALA A 648 -21.86 -7.95 -18.58
CA ALA A 648 -23.02 -8.11 -19.46
C ALA A 648 -23.83 -9.39 -19.15
N ARG A 649 -23.15 -10.49 -18.78
CA ARG A 649 -23.79 -11.74 -18.35
C ARG A 649 -24.49 -11.57 -17.01
N LEU A 650 -23.84 -10.87 -16.07
CA LEU A 650 -24.40 -10.55 -14.77
C LEU A 650 -25.64 -9.66 -14.89
N ASP A 651 -25.60 -8.59 -15.69
CA ASP A 651 -26.77 -7.71 -15.92
C ASP A 651 -27.93 -8.48 -16.56
N SER A 652 -27.63 -9.36 -17.54
CA SER A 652 -28.62 -10.26 -18.14
C SER A 652 -29.23 -11.25 -17.14
N LEU A 653 -28.45 -11.72 -16.17
CA LEU A 653 -28.93 -12.58 -15.09
C LEU A 653 -29.85 -11.80 -14.15
N VAL A 654 -29.41 -10.62 -13.68
CA VAL A 654 -30.17 -9.74 -12.80
C VAL A 654 -31.51 -9.33 -13.44
N ALA A 655 -31.52 -9.03 -14.74
CA ALA A 655 -32.73 -8.65 -15.48
C ALA A 655 -33.87 -9.69 -15.43
N LYS A 656 -33.56 -10.97 -15.19
CA LYS A 656 -34.57 -12.04 -15.04
C LYS A 656 -35.35 -11.95 -13.73
N TYR A 657 -34.87 -11.15 -12.78
CA TYR A 657 -35.38 -11.06 -11.41
C TYR A 657 -35.71 -9.62 -10.99
N LYS A 658 -35.66 -8.66 -11.92
CA LYS A 658 -36.02 -7.26 -11.69
C LYS A 658 -37.51 -7.08 -11.45
#